data_AF-A0A7X6D451-F1
#
_entry.id   AF-A0A7X6D451-F1
#
_cell.length_a   1.000
_cell.length_b   1.000
_cell.length_c   1.000
_cell.angle_alpha   90.00
_cell.angle_beta   90.00
_cell.angle_gamma   90.00
#
_symmetry.space_group_name_H-M   'P 1'
#
loop_
_entity.id
_entity.type
_entity.pdbx_description
1 polymer ?
#
loop_
_entity_poly.entity_id
_entity_poly.type
_entity_poly.pdbx_seq_one_letter_code
_entity_poly.pdbx_strand_id
1 'polypeptide(L)'
;MPLPPSSSAASPARRPPSEAGPTPPATAAPGNDDAVAPRAAAREPADPGREPGTPGAEPGRDAGPDASGGAADARPALSTAGVLPVRHRWPWPGAAPLTSVLVVLTTIAALEMLRASGPLLDGVAVRHGVPWAALTAVVTFGAAALAGPLTWWVGSREAVLLSVCGLAVLRLVVQFPAARGLLTVSAAVAAALIALLLVLRAALGTQDGPAWVARAVALGVAIDLAVRLPLDLWDPVWRGGPIGWSVALLLVLALSGAAWARYRENASVPMPVTAQLAVAGPVLALLGVFLASPAFLASQGGMSQSSAGMWIAGGVLLGIAGLSLPQLPVAGPVAAVALPVVVLALLVSPPLLAGPLTLLALALLPLLLTRAVTLREAGRRRTALLGMTLAGLGCGLGYVAVVLPYQAHYEMPMPVPNAVFPVLGAAAIGWAAWTASPPARPARAVAPLLTAGVLFAMPPLSGALSPAPHPLPTDTADGSYRLLSWNVHYAVDRDAELVPEQILSVVRDSGAHVVVLQEVPRGWPVAGGTDLLAWLENRLDVTAVWAPAADRQFGNVILTSLPVTESHSRSLPRSGGTMGRSYAVAEIELADGLTTRVATTHLQHDDARDTRLVQLGTLLADHREEPFSVLAGDFNAEPGSTEIDTVLDAGFRSAQDEAGDPDAFTAPTHDPAHRIDWVFGSEGADFEEFTVLDSTASDHAPLTVTVIQR
;
A
#
# COMPACT_ATOMS: atom_id res chain seq x y z
N MET A 1 -55.20 20.31 -18.67
CA MET A 1 -55.84 20.60 -19.98
C MET A 1 -55.13 21.83 -20.54
N PRO A 2 -54.71 21.86 -21.82
CA PRO A 2 -55.05 20.95 -22.92
C PRO A 2 -54.24 19.63 -22.93
N LEU A 3 -54.64 18.75 -23.85
CA LEU A 3 -54.00 17.52 -24.37
C LEU A 3 -54.34 17.48 -25.89
N PRO A 4 -53.96 16.45 -26.67
CA PRO A 4 -52.63 16.23 -27.25
C PRO A 4 -52.74 16.11 -28.80
N PRO A 5 -51.76 15.51 -29.50
CA PRO A 5 -52.03 14.79 -30.74
C PRO A 5 -51.88 13.26 -30.60
N SER A 6 -52.95 12.57 -30.93
CA SER A 6 -53.09 11.12 -31.17
C SER A 6 -52.75 10.77 -32.65
N SER A 7 -52.59 9.53 -33.14
CA SER A 7 -52.32 8.18 -32.57
C SER A 7 -52.16 7.16 -33.73
N SER A 8 -52.09 5.85 -33.43
CA SER A 8 -52.17 4.67 -34.35
C SER A 8 -50.88 4.38 -35.16
N ALA A 9 -50.55 3.14 -35.55
CA ALA A 9 -51.17 1.81 -35.36
C ALA A 9 -50.09 0.71 -35.62
N ALA A 10 -50.18 -0.57 -35.22
CA ALA A 10 -51.07 -1.32 -34.31
C ALA A 10 -50.41 -2.69 -33.95
N SER A 11 -51.08 -3.55 -33.16
CA SER A 11 -50.68 -4.95 -32.88
C SER A 11 -51.69 -5.95 -33.46
N PRO A 12 -51.33 -7.24 -33.66
CA PRO A 12 -51.78 -8.24 -32.67
C PRO A 12 -50.79 -9.39 -32.37
N ALA A 13 -51.02 -10.12 -31.27
CA ALA A 13 -50.20 -11.23 -30.78
C ALA A 13 -50.92 -12.60 -30.77
N ARG A 14 -50.15 -13.71 -30.66
CA ARG A 14 -50.48 -15.09 -30.19
C ARG A 14 -49.30 -16.04 -30.56
N ARG A 15 -49.00 -17.17 -29.92
CA ARG A 15 -49.05 -17.71 -28.52
C ARG A 15 -48.36 -19.11 -28.56
N PRO A 16 -47.84 -19.70 -27.45
CA PRO A 16 -47.17 -21.02 -27.43
C PRO A 16 -48.19 -22.19 -27.22
N PRO A 17 -47.80 -23.49 -27.33
CA PRO A 17 -47.12 -24.28 -26.26
C PRO A 17 -45.99 -25.20 -26.87
N SER A 18 -45.49 -26.35 -26.36
CA SER A 18 -45.77 -27.23 -25.19
C SER A 18 -44.56 -28.14 -24.80
N GLU A 19 -44.20 -28.16 -23.51
CA GLU A 19 -43.88 -29.29 -22.59
C GLU A 19 -43.07 -30.58 -22.95
N ALA A 20 -42.53 -31.19 -21.86
CA ALA A 20 -42.15 -32.60 -21.61
C ALA A 20 -40.67 -33.06 -21.75
N GLY A 21 -40.22 -33.89 -20.77
CA GLY A 21 -38.89 -34.54 -20.66
C GLY A 21 -38.90 -36.04 -21.07
N PRO A 22 -38.09 -36.97 -20.49
CA PRO A 22 -37.42 -36.95 -19.16
C PRO A 22 -35.95 -37.47 -19.12
N THR A 23 -35.45 -37.81 -17.91
CA THR A 23 -34.15 -38.45 -17.54
C THR A 23 -34.36 -39.86 -16.93
N PRO A 24 -33.33 -40.63 -16.45
CA PRO A 24 -31.86 -40.57 -16.60
C PRO A 24 -31.37 -41.73 -17.53
N PRO A 25 -30.74 -42.89 -17.16
CA PRO A 25 -30.14 -43.46 -15.92
C PRO A 25 -28.58 -43.56 -15.99
N ALA A 26 -27.92 -44.47 -15.22
CA ALA A 26 -26.45 -44.69 -15.24
C ALA A 26 -26.01 -46.14 -14.88
N THR A 27 -24.82 -46.56 -15.35
CA THR A 27 -24.02 -47.77 -15.01
C THR A 27 -22.53 -47.45 -15.24
N ALA A 28 -21.51 -47.83 -14.43
CA ALA A 28 -21.10 -49.07 -13.76
C ALA A 28 -20.14 -49.96 -14.61
N ALA A 29 -18.95 -50.28 -14.07
CA ALA A 29 -17.89 -51.14 -14.65
C ALA A 29 -17.99 -52.61 -14.17
N PRO A 30 -17.20 -53.59 -14.68
CA PRO A 30 -15.84 -53.86 -14.14
C PRO A 30 -14.84 -54.61 -15.09
N GLY A 31 -13.66 -55.00 -14.57
CA GLY A 31 -12.69 -55.97 -15.17
C GLY A 31 -11.63 -55.33 -16.09
N ASN A 32 -10.30 -55.42 -15.89
CA ASN A 32 -9.39 -56.24 -15.07
C ASN A 32 -9.01 -57.64 -15.63
N ASP A 33 -7.81 -58.07 -15.23
CA ASP A 33 -7.04 -59.26 -15.66
C ASP A 33 -6.44 -59.11 -17.09
N ASP A 34 -5.23 -59.59 -17.39
CA ASP A 34 -4.43 -60.63 -16.74
C ASP A 34 -2.96 -60.22 -16.45
N ALA A 35 -2.24 -61.04 -15.67
CA ALA A 35 -0.86 -60.79 -15.24
C ALA A 35 0.16 -61.76 -15.88
N VAL A 36 1.47 -61.57 -15.57
CA VAL A 36 2.47 -62.60 -15.18
C VAL A 36 3.92 -62.13 -15.43
N ALA A 37 4.77 -62.29 -14.40
CA ALA A 37 6.23 -62.37 -14.48
C ALA A 37 6.68 -63.65 -13.75
N PRO A 38 7.91 -64.20 -13.94
CA PRO A 38 9.02 -63.78 -13.06
C PRO A 38 10.49 -64.01 -13.55
N ARG A 39 11.45 -63.45 -12.80
CA ARG A 39 12.83 -63.92 -12.38
C ARG A 39 13.57 -64.99 -13.26
N ALA A 40 14.89 -64.92 -13.53
CA ALA A 40 15.98 -64.98 -12.52
C ALA A 40 17.44 -64.98 -13.11
N ALA A 41 18.43 -64.70 -12.23
CA ALA A 41 19.79 -65.31 -12.11
C ALA A 41 20.98 -65.04 -13.10
N ALA A 42 21.90 -64.17 -12.64
CA ALA A 42 23.36 -64.38 -12.41
C ALA A 42 24.37 -64.86 -13.49
N ARG A 43 25.51 -64.15 -13.62
CA ARG A 43 26.89 -64.62 -13.25
C ARG A 43 28.02 -63.58 -13.49
N GLU A 44 29.02 -63.60 -12.60
CA GLU A 44 30.41 -63.10 -12.72
C GLU A 44 31.37 -64.29 -13.06
N PRO A 45 32.74 -64.17 -13.15
CA PRO A 45 33.67 -63.04 -12.95
C PRO A 45 34.74 -62.84 -14.07
N ALA A 46 35.67 -61.87 -13.93
CA ALA A 46 37.15 -62.05 -13.92
C ALA A 46 37.99 -60.77 -14.24
N ASP A 47 39.07 -60.59 -13.47
CA ASP A 47 40.19 -59.60 -13.57
C ASP A 47 41.41 -60.28 -14.31
N PRO A 48 42.69 -59.80 -14.41
CA PRO A 48 43.33 -58.61 -13.80
C PRO A 48 44.42 -57.80 -14.55
N GLY A 49 44.75 -56.62 -14.00
CA GLY A 49 46.14 -56.11 -13.92
C GLY A 49 46.46 -54.77 -14.65
N ARG A 50 47.41 -53.95 -14.18
CA ARG A 50 48.20 -54.02 -12.92
C ARG A 50 48.83 -52.64 -12.54
N GLU A 51 48.84 -52.33 -11.25
CA GLU A 51 49.55 -51.21 -10.57
C GLU A 51 51.05 -51.54 -10.29
N PRO A 52 51.87 -50.76 -9.52
CA PRO A 52 51.75 -49.39 -8.93
C PRO A 52 53.02 -48.49 -9.13
N GLY A 53 53.16 -47.34 -8.43
CA GLY A 53 54.44 -46.58 -8.46
C GLY A 53 54.62 -45.22 -7.72
N THR A 54 54.17 -45.03 -6.49
CA THR A 54 54.61 -43.93 -5.56
C THR A 54 55.43 -44.51 -4.38
N PRO A 55 56.12 -43.76 -3.47
CA PRO A 55 56.05 -42.32 -3.15
C PRO A 55 57.43 -41.63 -2.86
N GLY A 56 57.43 -40.41 -2.30
CA GLY A 56 58.62 -39.76 -1.69
C GLY A 56 58.35 -38.33 -1.20
N ALA A 57 59.03 -37.87 -0.15
CA ALA A 57 58.83 -36.55 0.48
C ALA A 57 60.13 -35.73 0.61
N GLU A 58 59.96 -34.42 0.86
CA GLU A 58 60.98 -33.46 1.35
C GLU A 58 61.56 -33.85 2.75
N PRO A 59 62.63 -33.20 3.29
CA PRO A 59 63.23 -31.89 2.94
C PRO A 59 64.78 -31.82 2.89
N GLY A 60 65.35 -30.67 2.47
CA GLY A 60 66.76 -30.36 2.77
C GLY A 60 67.38 -29.16 2.06
N ARG A 61 68.04 -28.28 2.84
CA ARG A 61 68.92 -27.16 2.44
C ARG A 61 70.13 -27.67 1.59
N ASP A 62 70.92 -26.86 0.86
CA ASP A 62 71.49 -25.55 1.21
C ASP A 62 72.16 -24.82 0.01
N ALA A 63 72.57 -23.57 0.23
CA ALA A 63 73.68 -22.81 -0.41
C ALA A 63 73.88 -22.70 -1.95
N GLY A 64 74.15 -21.46 -2.38
CA GLY A 64 75.24 -21.17 -3.34
C GLY A 64 74.87 -20.53 -4.69
N PRO A 65 75.51 -19.41 -5.10
CA PRO A 65 75.35 -18.82 -6.43
C PRO A 65 76.50 -19.20 -7.38
N ASP A 66 76.27 -19.11 -8.70
CA ASP A 66 77.09 -18.24 -9.55
C ASP A 66 76.40 -17.90 -10.89
N ALA A 67 76.95 -16.96 -11.64
CA ALA A 67 76.33 -16.38 -12.85
C ALA A 67 77.03 -16.73 -14.17
N SER A 68 76.28 -16.79 -15.29
CA SER A 68 76.62 -16.12 -16.56
C SER A 68 75.69 -16.48 -17.74
N GLY A 69 75.53 -15.52 -18.67
CA GLY A 69 75.32 -15.76 -20.11
C GLY A 69 73.97 -16.29 -20.61
N GLY A 70 73.28 -15.52 -21.46
CA GLY A 70 72.17 -16.06 -22.29
C GLY A 70 71.10 -15.04 -22.68
N ALA A 71 71.37 -14.20 -23.68
CA ALA A 71 70.35 -13.36 -24.30
C ALA A 71 69.84 -13.99 -25.60
N ALA A 72 68.59 -14.48 -25.61
CA ALA A 72 67.88 -14.97 -26.79
C ALA A 72 66.35 -14.83 -26.58
N ASP A 73 65.60 -14.72 -27.68
CA ASP A 73 64.19 -14.31 -27.70
C ASP A 73 63.22 -15.12 -26.82
N ALA A 74 62.51 -14.42 -25.93
CA ALA A 74 61.25 -14.88 -25.36
C ALA A 74 60.24 -13.72 -25.31
N ARG A 75 59.06 -13.92 -25.90
CA ARG A 75 57.96 -12.94 -25.84
C ARG A 75 57.47 -12.81 -24.39
N PRO A 76 57.20 -11.61 -23.86
CA PRO A 76 56.68 -11.46 -22.51
C PRO A 76 55.30 -12.12 -22.40
N ALA A 77 55.18 -13.13 -21.54
CA ALA A 77 53.89 -13.67 -21.14
C ALA A 77 53.11 -12.57 -20.40
N LEU A 78 51.81 -12.46 -20.69
CA LEU A 78 50.92 -11.51 -20.02
C LEU A 78 50.81 -11.85 -18.53
N SER A 79 51.48 -11.09 -17.67
CA SER A 79 51.30 -11.21 -16.23
C SER A 79 49.91 -10.73 -15.83
N THR A 80 49.15 -11.58 -15.15
CA THR A 80 47.77 -11.31 -14.71
C THR A 80 47.70 -10.42 -13.46
N ALA A 81 48.65 -9.49 -13.33
CA ALA A 81 48.85 -8.61 -12.17
C ALA A 81 49.12 -7.16 -12.61
N GLY A 82 48.12 -6.55 -13.27
CA GLY A 82 48.25 -5.22 -13.92
C GLY A 82 47.19 -4.18 -13.55
N VAL A 83 46.27 -4.47 -12.61
CA VAL A 83 45.31 -3.47 -12.12
C VAL A 83 45.93 -2.72 -10.95
N LEU A 84 46.57 -1.58 -11.24
CA LEU A 84 46.93 -0.62 -10.20
C LEU A 84 45.64 -0.16 -9.48
N PRO A 85 45.51 -0.33 -8.16
CA PRO A 85 44.33 0.13 -7.45
C PRO A 85 44.33 1.67 -7.45
N VAL A 86 43.36 2.27 -8.13
CA VAL A 86 43.14 3.72 -8.09
C VAL A 86 42.74 4.10 -6.67
N ARG A 87 43.72 4.51 -5.87
CA ARG A 87 43.52 5.00 -4.50
C ARG A 87 42.79 6.34 -4.54
N HIS A 88 41.47 6.30 -4.66
CA HIS A 88 40.63 7.45 -4.36
C HIS A 88 40.89 7.88 -2.91
N ARG A 89 41.47 9.07 -2.74
CA ARG A 89 41.72 9.66 -1.43
C ARG A 89 40.41 10.21 -0.85
N TRP A 90 39.70 9.38 -0.09
CA TRP A 90 38.73 9.86 0.89
C TRP A 90 39.08 9.29 2.28
N PRO A 91 39.53 10.11 3.24
CA PRO A 91 40.18 9.64 4.46
C PRO A 91 39.20 9.26 5.58
N TRP A 92 38.10 8.58 5.27
CA TRP A 92 37.08 8.19 6.25
C TRP A 92 36.58 6.76 6.02
N PRO A 93 37.06 5.76 6.80
CA PRO A 93 36.53 4.39 6.76
C PRO A 93 35.15 4.34 7.44
N GLY A 94 34.11 4.77 6.72
CA GLY A 94 32.73 4.81 7.22
C GLY A 94 31.72 5.59 6.37
N ALA A 95 32.18 6.44 5.43
CA ALA A 95 31.28 7.14 4.52
C ALA A 95 30.60 6.17 3.54
N ALA A 96 29.28 6.30 3.34
CA ALA A 96 28.56 5.53 2.33
C ALA A 96 28.90 6.03 0.90
N PRO A 97 28.94 5.14 -0.12
CA PRO A 97 29.10 5.57 -1.51
C PRO A 97 28.00 6.56 -1.92
N LEU A 98 28.33 7.61 -2.68
CA LEU A 98 27.34 8.60 -3.15
C LEU A 98 26.19 7.96 -3.94
N THR A 99 26.47 6.86 -4.65
CA THR A 99 25.44 6.10 -5.37
C THR A 99 24.49 5.37 -4.41
N SER A 100 24.95 4.91 -3.25
CA SER A 100 24.08 4.33 -2.21
C SER A 100 23.21 5.39 -1.53
N VAL A 101 23.75 6.60 -1.32
CA VAL A 101 22.95 7.76 -0.86
C VAL A 101 21.85 8.10 -1.87
N LEU A 102 22.15 8.06 -3.16
CA LEU A 102 21.14 8.23 -4.21
C LEU A 102 20.09 7.11 -4.21
N VAL A 103 20.45 5.84 -3.95
CA VAL A 103 19.46 4.75 -3.82
C VAL A 103 18.51 5.02 -2.65
N VAL A 104 19.02 5.46 -1.50
CA VAL A 104 18.20 5.88 -0.34
C VAL A 104 17.22 6.98 -0.74
N LEU A 105 17.73 8.09 -1.31
CA LEU A 105 16.93 9.27 -1.63
C LEU A 105 15.88 9.02 -2.73
N THR A 106 16.24 8.26 -3.77
CA THR A 106 15.27 7.88 -4.83
C THR A 106 14.28 6.81 -4.38
N THR A 107 14.61 5.99 -3.36
CA THR A 107 13.63 5.09 -2.74
C THR A 107 12.58 5.88 -1.96
N ILE A 108 12.99 6.85 -1.14
CA ILE A 108 12.08 7.72 -0.38
C ILE A 108 11.16 8.49 -1.33
N ALA A 109 11.74 9.18 -2.33
CA ALA A 109 10.97 9.94 -3.32
C ALA A 109 10.04 9.04 -4.16
N ALA A 110 10.42 7.80 -4.46
CA ALA A 110 9.52 6.86 -5.13
C ALA A 110 8.34 6.48 -4.23
N LEU A 111 8.57 6.09 -2.97
CA LEU A 111 7.49 5.72 -2.05
C LEU A 111 6.50 6.87 -1.82
N GLU A 112 6.99 8.10 -1.68
CA GLU A 112 6.16 9.30 -1.53
C GLU A 112 5.33 9.59 -2.80
N MET A 113 5.92 9.55 -4.00
CA MET A 113 5.17 9.79 -5.24
C MET A 113 4.19 8.66 -5.58
N LEU A 114 4.50 7.41 -5.21
CA LEU A 114 3.57 6.29 -5.34
C LEU A 114 2.32 6.49 -4.46
N ARG A 115 2.50 6.89 -3.19
CA ARG A 115 1.39 7.28 -2.30
C ARG A 115 0.62 8.49 -2.83
N ALA A 116 1.33 9.52 -3.29
CA ALA A 116 0.73 10.73 -3.84
C ALA A 116 -0.15 10.49 -5.09
N SER A 117 0.07 9.38 -5.81
CA SER A 117 -0.72 9.03 -6.99
C SER A 117 -2.09 8.41 -6.68
N GLY A 118 -2.33 7.97 -5.43
CA GLY A 118 -3.57 7.33 -5.02
C GLY A 118 -4.81 8.20 -5.21
N PRO A 119 -4.93 9.35 -4.51
CA PRO A 119 -6.09 10.23 -4.62
C PRO A 119 -6.40 10.69 -6.04
N LEU A 120 -5.34 10.93 -6.84
CA LEU A 120 -5.48 11.44 -8.20
C LEU A 120 -5.92 10.39 -9.22
N LEU A 121 -5.58 9.11 -9.01
CA LEU A 121 -6.11 8.00 -9.79
C LEU A 121 -7.55 7.69 -9.41
N ASP A 122 -7.88 7.81 -8.13
CA ASP A 122 -9.22 7.62 -7.60
C ASP A 122 -10.19 8.71 -8.08
N GLY A 123 -9.76 9.98 -8.05
CA GLY A 123 -10.44 11.08 -8.71
C GLY A 123 -10.54 10.96 -10.25
N VAL A 124 -9.95 9.96 -10.89
CA VAL A 124 -10.26 9.56 -12.28
C VAL A 124 -11.30 8.43 -12.30
N ALA A 125 -11.29 7.53 -11.32
CA ALA A 125 -12.30 6.49 -11.15
C ALA A 125 -13.68 7.09 -10.87
N VAL A 126 -13.79 8.04 -9.92
CA VAL A 126 -15.06 8.74 -9.62
C VAL A 126 -15.60 9.50 -10.84
N ARG A 127 -14.75 10.30 -11.50
CA ARG A 127 -15.20 11.17 -12.61
C ARG A 127 -15.43 10.46 -13.94
N HIS A 128 -14.75 9.35 -14.21
CA HIS A 128 -14.74 8.70 -15.54
C HIS A 128 -14.94 7.17 -15.51
N GLY A 129 -15.00 6.56 -14.33
CA GLY A 129 -15.07 5.12 -14.13
C GLY A 129 -13.69 4.46 -14.01
N VAL A 130 -13.60 3.44 -13.17
CA VAL A 130 -12.37 2.66 -12.88
C VAL A 130 -11.57 2.21 -14.12
N PRO A 131 -12.16 1.85 -15.28
CA PRO A 131 -11.38 1.53 -16.48
C PRO A 131 -10.47 2.66 -16.98
N TRP A 132 -10.87 3.93 -16.80
CA TRP A 132 -10.03 5.08 -17.15
C TRP A 132 -8.94 5.34 -16.12
N ALA A 133 -9.21 5.13 -14.83
CA ALA A 133 -8.17 5.14 -13.80
C ALA A 133 -7.12 4.05 -14.06
N ALA A 134 -7.56 2.85 -14.47
CA ALA A 134 -6.67 1.75 -14.83
C ALA A 134 -5.81 2.04 -16.08
N LEU A 135 -6.39 2.64 -17.12
CA LEU A 135 -5.64 3.09 -18.28
C LEU A 135 -4.60 4.16 -17.88
N THR A 136 -5.01 5.13 -17.07
CA THR A 136 -4.14 6.22 -16.56
C THR A 136 -2.99 5.68 -15.71
N ALA A 137 -3.23 4.67 -14.85
CA ALA A 137 -2.19 3.97 -14.10
C ALA A 137 -1.23 3.20 -15.03
N VAL A 138 -1.75 2.43 -15.99
CA VAL A 138 -0.91 1.69 -16.96
C VAL A 138 -0.02 2.63 -17.78
N VAL A 139 -0.53 3.78 -18.22
CA VAL A 139 0.25 4.81 -18.94
C VAL A 139 1.28 5.48 -18.02
N THR A 140 0.85 5.96 -16.86
CA THR A 140 1.69 6.69 -15.88
C THR A 140 2.87 5.86 -15.42
N PHE A 141 2.62 4.62 -15.00
CA PHE A 141 3.65 3.72 -14.49
C PHE A 141 4.45 3.09 -15.64
N GLY A 142 3.79 2.78 -16.76
CA GLY A 142 4.43 2.30 -17.99
C GLY A 142 5.45 3.30 -18.56
N ALA A 143 5.30 4.60 -18.31
CA ALA A 143 6.27 5.63 -18.70
C ALA A 143 7.68 5.41 -18.11
N ALA A 144 7.84 4.59 -17.07
CA ALA A 144 9.15 4.14 -16.59
C ALA A 144 10.01 3.47 -17.70
N ALA A 145 9.38 2.96 -18.77
CA ALA A 145 10.04 2.51 -20.01
C ALA A 145 11.03 3.53 -20.60
N LEU A 146 10.79 4.82 -20.41
CA LEU A 146 11.62 5.92 -20.93
C LEU A 146 13.05 5.93 -20.36
N ALA A 147 13.32 5.19 -19.28
CA ALA A 147 14.69 4.95 -18.78
C ALA A 147 15.61 4.35 -19.85
N GLY A 148 15.08 3.54 -20.76
CA GLY A 148 15.81 3.02 -21.92
C GLY A 148 16.24 4.15 -22.89
N PRO A 149 15.29 4.81 -23.58
CA PRO A 149 15.55 5.94 -24.47
C PRO A 149 16.43 7.03 -23.85
N LEU A 150 16.21 7.41 -22.59
CA LEU A 150 17.04 8.41 -21.90
C LEU A 150 18.52 7.98 -21.83
N THR A 151 18.81 6.73 -21.40
CA THR A 151 20.20 6.24 -21.39
C THR A 151 20.83 6.05 -22.77
N TRP A 152 20.02 5.94 -23.82
CA TRP A 152 20.50 5.86 -25.20
C TRP A 152 20.82 7.24 -25.79
N TRP A 153 19.99 8.26 -25.52
CA TRP A 153 20.19 9.62 -26.04
C TRP A 153 21.32 10.37 -25.35
N VAL A 154 21.32 10.47 -24.01
CA VAL A 154 22.28 11.32 -23.28
C VAL A 154 23.49 10.57 -22.73
N GLY A 155 23.42 9.24 -22.67
CA GLY A 155 24.43 8.40 -22.01
C GLY A 155 24.08 8.08 -20.55
N SER A 156 24.71 7.03 -19.99
CA SER A 156 24.28 6.46 -18.70
C SER A 156 24.67 7.29 -17.46
N ARG A 157 25.60 8.23 -17.58
CA ARG A 157 26.03 9.12 -16.48
C ARG A 157 25.12 10.34 -16.42
N GLU A 158 24.87 10.90 -17.58
CA GLU A 158 24.04 12.08 -17.85
C GLU A 158 22.57 11.74 -17.56
N ALA A 159 22.11 10.55 -17.96
CA ALA A 159 20.76 10.08 -17.67
C ALA A 159 20.46 10.03 -16.16
N VAL A 160 21.40 9.59 -15.32
CA VAL A 160 21.23 9.58 -13.86
C VAL A 160 21.12 11.01 -13.31
N LEU A 161 21.97 11.93 -13.77
CA LEU A 161 21.92 13.34 -13.35
C LEU A 161 20.58 13.97 -13.75
N LEU A 162 20.19 13.85 -15.02
CA LEU A 162 18.96 14.43 -15.54
C LEU A 162 17.71 13.82 -14.91
N SER A 163 17.66 12.50 -14.67
CA SER A 163 16.51 11.86 -14.03
C SER A 163 16.36 12.29 -12.57
N VAL A 164 17.47 12.39 -11.82
CA VAL A 164 17.41 12.76 -10.39
C VAL A 164 17.12 14.25 -10.21
N CYS A 165 17.71 15.13 -11.04
CA CYS A 165 17.37 16.55 -11.02
C CYS A 165 15.94 16.82 -11.55
N GLY A 166 15.49 16.07 -12.56
CA GLY A 166 14.10 16.13 -13.03
C GLY A 166 13.09 15.69 -11.97
N LEU A 167 13.38 14.60 -11.24
CA LEU A 167 12.62 14.18 -10.06
C LEU A 167 12.61 15.27 -8.99
N ALA A 168 13.75 15.88 -8.68
CA ALA A 168 13.83 16.94 -7.67
C ALA A 168 13.00 18.18 -8.06
N VAL A 169 13.02 18.60 -9.33
CA VAL A 169 12.17 19.68 -9.83
C VAL A 169 10.69 19.29 -9.74
N LEU A 170 10.30 18.13 -10.25
CA LEU A 170 8.90 17.66 -10.20
C LEU A 170 8.40 17.50 -8.76
N ARG A 171 9.23 16.98 -7.86
CA ARG A 171 8.92 16.87 -6.43
C ARG A 171 8.70 18.25 -5.78
N LEU A 172 9.44 19.27 -6.19
CA LEU A 172 9.20 20.64 -5.72
C LEU A 172 7.91 21.23 -6.30
N VAL A 173 7.61 20.99 -7.58
CA VAL A 173 6.37 21.46 -8.24
C VAL A 173 5.13 20.87 -7.57
N VAL A 174 5.11 19.55 -7.28
CA VAL A 174 3.98 18.93 -6.57
C VAL A 174 3.84 19.36 -5.10
N GLN A 175 4.77 20.15 -4.53
CA GLN A 175 4.54 20.73 -3.20
C GLN A 175 3.46 21.84 -3.23
N PHE A 176 3.25 22.50 -4.38
CA PHE A 176 2.18 23.49 -4.55
C PHE A 176 0.85 22.80 -4.88
N PRO A 177 -0.23 22.96 -4.09
CA PRO A 177 -1.55 22.35 -4.37
C PRO A 177 -2.07 22.66 -5.77
N ALA A 178 -2.03 23.94 -6.18
CA ALA A 178 -2.45 24.41 -7.50
C ALA A 178 -1.63 23.83 -8.69
N ALA A 179 -0.57 23.08 -8.43
CA ALA A 179 0.19 22.34 -9.43
C ALA A 179 0.14 20.81 -9.25
N ARG A 180 -0.51 20.29 -8.19
CA ARG A 180 -0.56 18.85 -7.85
C ARG A 180 -1.59 18.04 -8.65
N GLY A 181 -2.15 18.62 -9.72
CA GLY A 181 -3.06 17.89 -10.60
C GLY A 181 -2.44 16.64 -11.26
N LEU A 182 -3.32 15.73 -11.71
CA LEU A 182 -3.01 14.40 -12.24
C LEU A 182 -1.74 14.34 -13.12
N LEU A 183 -1.64 15.20 -14.14
CA LEU A 183 -0.52 15.20 -15.09
C LEU A 183 0.84 15.44 -14.42
N THR A 184 0.90 16.31 -13.40
CA THR A 184 2.13 16.64 -12.69
C THR A 184 2.58 15.49 -11.80
N VAL A 185 1.66 14.88 -11.06
CA VAL A 185 1.99 13.72 -10.20
C VAL A 185 2.29 12.49 -11.05
N SER A 186 1.58 12.25 -12.16
CA SER A 186 1.94 11.21 -13.13
C SER A 186 3.36 11.40 -13.68
N ALA A 187 3.76 12.64 -14.01
CA ALA A 187 5.12 12.95 -14.41
C ALA A 187 6.14 12.73 -13.26
N ALA A 188 5.77 13.08 -12.03
CA ALA A 188 6.62 12.87 -10.84
C ALA A 188 6.82 11.37 -10.51
N VAL A 189 5.77 10.55 -10.60
CA VAL A 189 5.84 9.07 -10.49
C VAL A 189 6.75 8.49 -11.56
N ALA A 190 6.54 8.86 -12.83
CA ALA A 190 7.37 8.40 -13.93
C ALA A 190 8.85 8.79 -13.72
N ALA A 191 9.11 10.04 -13.33
CA ALA A 191 10.46 10.52 -13.01
C ALA A 191 11.09 9.78 -11.82
N ALA A 192 10.32 9.48 -10.78
CA ALA A 192 10.78 8.75 -9.60
C ALA A 192 11.18 7.31 -9.96
N LEU A 193 10.34 6.59 -10.71
CA LEU A 193 10.64 5.24 -11.18
C LEU A 193 11.84 5.21 -12.12
N ILE A 194 11.95 6.17 -13.06
CA ILE A 194 13.12 6.29 -13.96
C ILE A 194 14.40 6.57 -13.15
N ALA A 195 14.37 7.57 -12.26
CA ALA A 195 15.53 7.94 -11.45
C ALA A 195 15.99 6.78 -10.57
N LEU A 196 15.07 6.11 -9.87
CA LEU A 196 15.34 4.94 -9.05
C LEU A 196 15.95 3.82 -9.89
N LEU A 197 15.36 3.45 -11.04
CA LEU A 197 15.91 2.39 -11.91
C LEU A 197 17.32 2.70 -12.43
N LEU A 198 17.59 3.95 -12.79
CA LEU A 198 18.91 4.37 -13.28
C LEU A 198 19.95 4.43 -12.17
N VAL A 199 19.56 4.84 -10.96
CA VAL A 199 20.40 4.84 -9.76
C VAL A 199 20.66 3.42 -9.25
N LEU A 200 19.64 2.54 -9.21
CA LEU A 200 19.79 1.12 -8.90
C LEU A 200 20.75 0.44 -9.89
N ARG A 201 20.55 0.63 -11.20
CA ARG A 201 21.48 0.14 -12.23
C ARG A 201 22.89 0.64 -11.93
N ALA A 202 23.06 1.95 -11.74
CA ALA A 202 24.36 2.57 -11.47
C ALA A 202 25.05 2.01 -10.22
N ALA A 203 24.30 1.68 -9.18
CA ALA A 203 24.83 1.09 -7.95
C ALA A 203 25.30 -0.36 -8.17
N LEU A 204 24.58 -1.17 -8.96
CA LEU A 204 24.93 -2.58 -9.20
C LEU A 204 26.25 -2.81 -9.94
N GLY A 205 26.78 -1.80 -10.64
CA GLY A 205 28.10 -1.86 -11.27
C GLY A 205 29.26 -1.40 -10.38
N THR A 206 28.98 -0.86 -9.18
CA THR A 206 30.02 -0.51 -8.21
C THR A 206 30.63 -1.76 -7.56
N GLN A 207 31.79 -1.61 -6.92
CA GLN A 207 32.43 -2.71 -6.17
C GLN A 207 31.60 -3.16 -4.95
N ASP A 208 30.63 -2.34 -4.51
CA ASP A 208 29.73 -2.60 -3.38
C ASP A 208 28.64 -3.63 -3.72
N GLY A 209 28.16 -3.64 -4.96
CA GLY A 209 27.27 -4.68 -5.50
C GLY A 209 25.89 -4.85 -4.83
N PRO A 210 25.17 -5.95 -5.14
CA PRO A 210 23.75 -6.14 -4.81
C PRO A 210 23.37 -5.99 -3.33
N ALA A 211 24.21 -6.45 -2.41
CA ALA A 211 23.90 -6.41 -0.97
C ALA A 211 23.91 -4.99 -0.39
N TRP A 212 24.74 -4.10 -0.94
CA TRP A 212 24.71 -2.68 -0.60
C TRP A 212 23.49 -1.97 -1.20
N VAL A 213 23.06 -2.36 -2.40
CA VAL A 213 21.80 -1.85 -3.00
C VAL A 213 20.60 -2.21 -2.13
N ALA A 214 20.47 -3.47 -1.71
CA ALA A 214 19.36 -3.89 -0.85
C ALA A 214 19.40 -3.21 0.54
N ARG A 215 20.58 -3.01 1.13
CA ARG A 215 20.72 -2.21 2.37
C ARG A 215 20.32 -0.74 2.18
N ALA A 216 20.61 -0.15 1.02
CA ALA A 216 20.24 1.23 0.71
C ALA A 216 18.72 1.39 0.48
N VAL A 217 18.07 0.44 -0.19
CA VAL A 217 16.59 0.42 -0.30
C VAL A 217 15.96 0.26 1.09
N ALA A 218 16.44 -0.69 1.90
CA ALA A 218 15.94 -0.89 3.27
C ALA A 218 16.15 0.35 4.17
N LEU A 219 17.29 1.04 4.04
CA LEU A 219 17.54 2.30 4.77
C LEU A 219 16.64 3.44 4.26
N GLY A 220 16.31 3.48 2.96
CA GLY A 220 15.29 4.37 2.41
C GLY A 220 13.92 4.16 3.04
N VAL A 221 13.50 2.90 3.23
CA VAL A 221 12.27 2.55 3.94
C VAL A 221 12.31 2.98 5.42
N ALA A 222 13.43 2.80 6.12
CA ALA A 222 13.58 3.25 7.50
C ALA A 222 13.48 4.79 7.64
N ILE A 223 13.99 5.54 6.66
CA ILE A 223 13.92 7.01 6.67
C ILE A 223 12.52 7.50 6.27
N ASP A 224 11.88 6.88 5.28
CA ASP A 224 10.47 7.15 4.93
C ASP A 224 9.55 6.94 6.14
N LEU A 225 9.71 5.84 6.87
CA LEU A 225 9.01 5.55 8.12
C LEU A 225 9.27 6.63 9.20
N ALA A 226 10.54 7.00 9.39
CA ALA A 226 10.95 8.00 10.37
C ALA A 226 10.48 9.44 10.05
N VAL A 227 10.25 9.75 8.77
CA VAL A 227 9.65 11.03 8.35
C VAL A 227 8.13 11.00 8.54
N ARG A 228 7.45 9.89 8.25
CA ARG A 228 5.97 9.82 8.29
C ARG A 228 5.37 9.64 9.68
N LEU A 229 6.01 8.89 10.58
CA LEU A 229 5.44 8.64 11.92
C LEU A 229 5.26 9.92 12.77
N PRO A 230 6.22 10.87 12.82
CA PRO A 230 6.02 12.18 13.47
C PRO A 230 5.05 13.11 12.75
N LEU A 231 4.45 12.66 11.64
CA LEU A 231 3.47 13.38 10.82
C LEU A 231 2.12 12.66 10.77
N ASP A 232 1.87 11.70 11.68
CA ASP A 232 0.64 10.89 11.75
C ASP A 232 0.24 10.29 10.40
N LEU A 233 1.24 9.93 9.58
CA LEU A 233 1.09 9.38 8.22
C LEU A 233 0.44 10.31 7.17
N TRP A 234 0.19 11.59 7.48
CA TRP A 234 -0.17 12.61 6.49
C TRP A 234 1.11 13.13 5.81
N ASP A 235 1.37 12.66 4.58
CA ASP A 235 2.66 12.80 3.89
C ASP A 235 3.13 14.26 3.66
N PRO A 236 4.46 14.52 3.65
CA PRO A 236 5.01 15.88 3.50
C PRO A 236 4.56 16.61 2.23
N VAL A 237 4.26 15.88 1.14
CA VAL A 237 3.77 16.46 -0.12
C VAL A 237 2.44 17.21 0.04
N TRP A 238 1.54 16.74 0.90
CA TRP A 238 0.22 17.33 1.15
C TRP A 238 0.27 18.52 2.12
N ARG A 239 1.34 18.62 2.91
CA ARG A 239 1.48 19.63 3.98
C ARG A 239 1.97 20.98 3.43
N GLY A 240 1.05 21.93 3.27
CA GLY A 240 1.37 23.30 2.83
C GLY A 240 2.18 24.16 3.82
N GLY A 241 2.28 23.75 5.09
CA GLY A 241 2.99 24.47 6.16
C GLY A 241 4.52 24.30 6.17
N PRO A 242 5.24 24.99 7.09
CA PRO A 242 6.70 25.01 7.12
C PRO A 242 7.38 23.64 7.19
N ILE A 243 6.72 22.65 7.80
CA ILE A 243 7.23 21.28 7.93
C ILE A 243 7.31 20.59 6.55
N GLY A 244 6.23 20.62 5.76
CA GLY A 244 6.20 20.01 4.42
C GLY A 244 7.20 20.67 3.47
N TRP A 245 7.26 22.00 3.47
CA TRP A 245 8.27 22.76 2.74
C TRP A 245 9.70 22.42 3.16
N SER A 246 9.97 22.29 4.46
CA SER A 246 11.31 21.94 4.95
C SER A 246 11.74 20.55 4.48
N VAL A 247 10.86 19.55 4.57
CA VAL A 247 11.15 18.19 4.08
C VAL A 247 11.34 18.16 2.57
N ALA A 248 10.47 18.84 1.81
CA ALA A 248 10.58 18.93 0.35
C ALA A 248 11.89 19.59 -0.08
N LEU A 249 12.25 20.75 0.50
CA LEU A 249 13.49 21.46 0.19
C LEU A 249 14.74 20.64 0.57
N LEU A 250 14.74 19.97 1.72
CA LEU A 250 15.84 19.09 2.13
C LEU A 250 16.01 17.90 1.18
N LEU A 251 14.92 17.25 0.77
CA LEU A 251 14.94 16.14 -0.19
C LEU A 251 15.44 16.61 -1.57
N VAL A 252 14.97 17.76 -2.06
CA VAL A 252 15.38 18.37 -3.34
C VAL A 252 16.86 18.74 -3.36
N LEU A 253 17.37 19.35 -2.27
CA LEU A 253 18.79 19.67 -2.10
C LEU A 253 19.65 18.41 -2.00
N ALA A 254 19.19 17.39 -1.26
CA ALA A 254 19.91 16.12 -1.11
C ALA A 254 19.99 15.35 -2.44
N LEU A 255 18.88 15.21 -3.16
CA LEU A 255 18.82 14.58 -4.49
C LEU A 255 19.77 15.28 -5.47
N SER A 256 19.64 16.60 -5.60
CA SER A 256 20.43 17.40 -6.56
C SER A 256 21.92 17.41 -6.20
N GLY A 257 22.25 17.59 -4.92
CA GLY A 257 23.61 17.60 -4.41
C GLY A 257 24.31 16.25 -4.58
N ALA A 258 23.66 15.14 -4.24
CA ALA A 258 24.21 13.80 -4.41
C ALA A 258 24.35 13.41 -5.89
N ALA A 259 23.40 13.80 -6.75
CA ALA A 259 23.47 13.57 -8.19
C ALA A 259 24.64 14.34 -8.84
N TRP A 260 24.81 15.62 -8.48
CA TRP A 260 25.92 16.44 -8.93
C TRP A 260 27.28 15.93 -8.42
N ALA A 261 27.36 15.55 -7.15
CA ALA A 261 28.57 14.99 -6.56
C ALA A 261 28.99 13.68 -7.27
N ARG A 262 28.07 12.72 -7.44
CA ARG A 262 28.29 11.51 -8.23
C ARG A 262 28.69 11.82 -9.68
N TYR A 263 28.04 12.79 -10.32
CA TYR A 263 28.37 13.19 -11.69
C TYR A 263 29.82 13.67 -11.81
N ARG A 264 30.39 14.31 -10.77
CA ARG A 264 31.78 14.79 -10.75
C ARG A 264 32.83 13.69 -10.54
N GLU A 265 32.48 12.50 -10.03
CA GLU A 265 33.45 11.42 -9.76
C GLU A 265 34.09 10.82 -11.02
N ASN A 266 33.53 11.11 -12.21
CA ASN A 266 34.12 10.82 -13.53
C ASN A 266 34.44 9.32 -13.81
N ALA A 267 33.92 8.39 -13.01
CA ALA A 267 34.14 6.95 -13.13
C ALA A 267 33.24 6.32 -14.21
N SER A 268 33.82 6.00 -15.38
CA SER A 268 33.12 5.31 -16.47
C SER A 268 33.02 3.79 -16.22
N VAL A 269 32.13 3.37 -15.35
CA VAL A 269 31.86 1.94 -15.10
C VAL A 269 31.11 1.31 -16.29
N PRO A 270 31.58 0.19 -16.87
CA PRO A 270 30.84 -0.55 -17.89
C PRO A 270 29.60 -1.22 -17.28
N MET A 271 28.42 -0.62 -17.45
CA MET A 271 27.18 -1.09 -16.85
C MET A 271 26.52 -2.21 -17.69
N PRO A 272 26.51 -3.48 -17.25
CA PRO A 272 25.73 -4.53 -17.90
C PRO A 272 24.22 -4.21 -17.91
N VAL A 273 23.48 -5.05 -18.62
CA VAL A 273 22.07 -4.83 -18.94
C VAL A 273 21.20 -5.59 -17.95
N THR A 274 20.36 -4.87 -17.21
CA THR A 274 19.71 -5.38 -15.99
C THR A 274 18.19 -5.40 -16.11
N ALA A 275 17.64 -6.26 -16.98
CA ALA A 275 16.20 -6.52 -17.05
C ALA A 275 15.64 -7.04 -15.70
N GLN A 276 16.51 -7.63 -14.86
CA GLN A 276 16.26 -8.02 -13.47
C GLN A 276 15.64 -6.89 -12.64
N LEU A 277 15.94 -5.61 -12.94
CA LEU A 277 15.40 -4.46 -12.21
C LEU A 277 13.88 -4.31 -12.34
N ALA A 278 13.22 -5.04 -13.23
CA ALA A 278 11.75 -5.19 -13.23
C ALA A 278 11.20 -5.62 -11.85
N VAL A 279 11.98 -6.38 -11.07
CA VAL A 279 11.59 -6.81 -9.71
C VAL A 279 11.35 -5.64 -8.75
N ALA A 280 11.87 -4.43 -9.04
CA ALA A 280 11.62 -3.24 -8.23
C ALA A 280 10.13 -2.88 -8.15
N GLY A 281 9.32 -3.19 -9.15
CA GLY A 281 7.88 -2.91 -9.16
C GLY A 281 7.12 -3.64 -8.03
N PRO A 282 7.12 -4.98 -8.01
CA PRO A 282 6.55 -5.76 -6.91
C PRO A 282 7.16 -5.47 -5.54
N VAL A 283 8.45 -5.10 -5.48
CA VAL A 283 9.10 -4.67 -4.23
C VAL A 283 8.53 -3.35 -3.71
N LEU A 284 8.35 -2.36 -4.58
CA LEU A 284 7.72 -1.07 -4.23
C LEU A 284 6.24 -1.24 -3.87
N ALA A 285 5.52 -2.14 -4.52
CA ALA A 285 4.13 -2.46 -4.19
C ALA A 285 4.01 -3.07 -2.79
N LEU A 286 4.81 -4.11 -2.48
CA LEU A 286 4.82 -4.71 -1.16
C LEU A 286 5.26 -3.73 -0.08
N LEU A 287 6.28 -2.91 -0.32
CA LEU A 287 6.74 -1.92 0.66
C LEU A 287 5.72 -0.79 0.87
N GLY A 288 5.28 -0.14 -0.21
CA GLY A 288 4.48 1.08 -0.14
C GLY A 288 3.06 0.89 0.41
N VAL A 289 2.43 -0.27 0.14
CA VAL A 289 1.04 -0.54 0.54
C VAL A 289 0.95 -1.46 1.76
N PHE A 290 1.72 -2.55 1.82
CA PHE A 290 1.45 -3.66 2.75
C PHE A 290 2.45 -3.78 3.91
N LEU A 291 3.76 -3.79 3.61
CA LEU A 291 4.81 -4.16 4.56
C LEU A 291 5.44 -2.97 5.27
N ALA A 292 5.53 -1.79 4.64
CA ALA A 292 6.05 -0.57 5.25
C ALA A 292 4.97 0.53 5.36
N SER A 293 3.70 0.12 5.45
CA SER A 293 2.58 0.98 5.81
C SER A 293 2.24 0.75 7.30
N PRO A 294 2.54 1.70 8.20
CA PRO A 294 2.22 1.55 9.62
C PRO A 294 0.71 1.54 9.86
N ALA A 295 -0.03 2.30 9.05
CA ALA A 295 -1.48 2.26 8.94
C ALA A 295 -1.99 0.84 8.68
N PHE A 296 -1.51 0.20 7.60
CA PHE A 296 -1.92 -1.14 7.21
C PHE A 296 -1.69 -2.18 8.33
N LEU A 297 -0.56 -2.07 9.02
CA LEU A 297 -0.23 -2.97 10.12
C LEU A 297 -0.99 -2.64 11.42
N ALA A 298 -1.28 -1.36 11.69
CA ALA A 298 -2.08 -0.92 12.84
C ALA A 298 -3.51 -1.48 12.75
N SER A 299 -4.16 -1.33 11.59
CA SER A 299 -5.50 -1.86 11.32
C SER A 299 -5.53 -3.39 11.20
N GLN A 300 -4.58 -4.00 10.49
CA GLN A 300 -4.51 -5.46 10.33
C GLN A 300 -4.23 -6.16 11.66
N GLY A 301 -3.44 -5.53 12.54
CA GLY A 301 -2.98 -6.06 13.82
C GLY A 301 -3.77 -5.63 15.06
N GLY A 302 -4.70 -4.67 14.96
CA GLY A 302 -5.43 -4.12 16.11
C GLY A 302 -4.52 -3.41 17.12
N MET A 303 -3.58 -2.59 16.63
CA MET A 303 -2.54 -1.95 17.45
C MET A 303 -2.32 -0.48 17.04
N SER A 304 -1.71 0.31 17.94
CA SER A 304 -1.39 1.72 17.66
C SER A 304 -0.33 1.88 16.56
N GLN A 305 -0.34 3.01 15.85
CA GLN A 305 0.61 3.32 14.78
C GLN A 305 2.08 3.22 15.24
N SER A 306 2.40 3.67 16.46
CA SER A 306 3.73 3.55 17.04
C SER A 306 4.15 2.09 17.23
N SER A 307 3.22 1.22 17.63
CA SER A 307 3.46 -0.23 17.78
C SER A 307 3.73 -0.88 16.41
N ALA A 308 2.92 -0.54 15.40
CA ALA A 308 3.14 -0.96 14.03
C ALA A 308 4.50 -0.46 13.49
N GLY A 309 4.85 0.80 13.76
CA GLY A 309 6.14 1.40 13.45
C GLY A 309 7.33 0.63 14.05
N MET A 310 7.22 0.16 15.30
CA MET A 310 8.24 -0.67 15.94
C MET A 310 8.45 -2.03 15.25
N TRP A 311 7.37 -2.72 14.86
CA TRP A 311 7.47 -3.98 14.11
C TRP A 311 8.12 -3.77 12.73
N ILE A 312 7.74 -2.71 12.01
CA ILE A 312 8.30 -2.37 10.69
C ILE A 312 9.79 -2.01 10.82
N ALA A 313 10.13 -1.10 11.74
CA ALA A 313 11.51 -0.71 11.99
C ALA A 313 12.37 -1.90 12.44
N GLY A 314 11.83 -2.81 13.26
CA GLY A 314 12.50 -4.04 13.69
C GLY A 314 12.78 -5.00 12.53
N GLY A 315 11.81 -5.21 11.63
CA GLY A 315 12.00 -6.03 10.43
C GLY A 315 13.05 -5.46 9.47
N VAL A 316 13.02 -4.14 9.23
CA VAL A 316 14.02 -3.44 8.42
C VAL A 316 15.42 -3.52 9.05
N LEU A 317 15.52 -3.32 10.36
CA LEU A 317 16.77 -3.44 11.12
C LEU A 317 17.35 -4.87 11.03
N LEU A 318 16.51 -5.89 11.17
CA LEU A 318 16.91 -7.30 11.03
C LEU A 318 17.35 -7.64 9.60
N GLY A 319 16.69 -7.09 8.56
CA GLY A 319 17.12 -7.24 7.17
C GLY A 319 18.51 -6.62 6.90
N ILE A 320 18.77 -5.41 7.43
CA ILE A 320 20.05 -4.72 7.32
C ILE A 320 21.15 -5.42 8.12
N ALA A 321 20.82 -5.93 9.32
CA ALA A 321 21.71 -6.74 10.15
C ALA A 321 22.07 -8.06 9.45
N GLY A 322 21.08 -8.75 8.89
CA GLY A 322 21.26 -10.00 8.15
C GLY A 322 22.18 -9.84 6.95
N LEU A 323 21.99 -8.78 6.15
CA LEU A 323 22.90 -8.42 5.05
C LEU A 323 24.31 -7.99 5.51
N SER A 324 24.55 -7.85 6.82
CA SER A 324 25.83 -7.49 7.40
C SER A 324 26.52 -8.66 8.16
N LEU A 325 25.87 -9.83 8.24
CA LEU A 325 26.46 -11.06 8.77
C LEU A 325 27.26 -11.81 7.68
N PRO A 326 28.42 -12.40 8.01
CA PRO A 326 29.28 -13.06 7.02
C PRO A 326 28.78 -14.44 6.55
N GLN A 327 27.76 -15.00 7.23
CA GLN A 327 27.23 -16.34 6.99
C GLN A 327 25.71 -16.38 7.23
N LEU A 328 24.91 -15.77 6.33
CA LEU A 328 23.51 -16.16 6.19
C LEU A 328 23.38 -17.20 5.06
N PRO A 329 23.16 -18.50 5.39
CA PRO A 329 22.75 -19.49 4.41
C PRO A 329 21.28 -19.25 4.05
N VAL A 330 21.01 -18.22 3.23
CA VAL A 330 19.69 -18.00 2.63
C VAL A 330 19.41 -19.19 1.72
N ALA A 331 18.74 -20.22 2.22
CA ALA A 331 18.43 -21.44 1.48
C ALA A 331 17.54 -21.08 0.28
N GLY A 332 18.09 -21.20 -0.94
CA GLY A 332 17.53 -20.59 -2.16
C GLY A 332 16.04 -20.84 -2.37
N PRO A 333 15.60 -22.11 -2.49
CA PRO A 333 14.19 -22.44 -2.67
C PRO A 333 13.32 -22.07 -1.47
N VAL A 334 13.79 -22.32 -0.24
CA VAL A 334 13.02 -22.10 0.99
C VAL A 334 12.70 -20.61 1.17
N ALA A 335 13.70 -19.73 1.05
CA ALA A 335 13.48 -18.29 1.17
C ALA A 335 12.59 -17.73 0.05
N ALA A 336 12.72 -18.27 -1.17
CA ALA A 336 11.90 -17.86 -2.31
C ALA A 336 10.41 -18.21 -2.15
N VAL A 337 10.09 -19.31 -1.46
CA VAL A 337 8.70 -19.69 -1.11
C VAL A 337 8.23 -19.03 0.19
N ALA A 338 9.15 -18.73 1.12
CA ALA A 338 8.82 -18.15 2.42
C ALA A 338 8.15 -16.77 2.31
N LEU A 339 8.66 -15.84 1.47
CA LEU A 339 8.04 -14.51 1.36
C LEU A 339 6.57 -14.57 0.87
N PRO A 340 6.21 -15.30 -0.20
CA PRO A 340 4.81 -15.55 -0.57
C PRO A 340 3.94 -16.10 0.57
N VAL A 341 4.45 -17.09 1.31
CA VAL A 341 3.71 -17.72 2.42
C VAL A 341 3.51 -16.76 3.59
N VAL A 342 4.53 -15.95 3.93
CA VAL A 342 4.44 -14.94 5.00
C VAL A 342 3.53 -13.77 4.61
N VAL A 343 3.54 -13.34 3.34
CA VAL A 343 2.62 -12.31 2.83
C VAL A 343 1.18 -12.83 2.81
N LEU A 344 0.94 -14.07 2.36
CA LEU A 344 -0.39 -14.70 2.45
C LEU A 344 -0.86 -14.78 3.91
N ALA A 345 0.00 -15.26 4.81
CA ALA A 345 -0.29 -15.37 6.23
C ALA A 345 -0.62 -14.00 6.84
N LEU A 346 0.12 -12.94 6.52
CA LEU A 346 -0.15 -11.58 7.03
C LEU A 346 -1.58 -11.12 6.71
N LEU A 347 -2.05 -11.42 5.51
CA LEU A 347 -3.36 -10.99 5.01
C LEU A 347 -4.53 -11.79 5.60
N VAL A 348 -4.35 -13.09 5.87
CA VAL A 348 -5.44 -13.99 6.31
C VAL A 348 -5.41 -14.39 7.79
N SER A 349 -4.37 -14.03 8.54
CA SER A 349 -4.21 -14.44 9.95
C SER A 349 -5.00 -13.60 10.96
N PRO A 350 -5.23 -14.12 12.18
CA PRO A 350 -5.67 -13.31 13.31
C PRO A 350 -4.73 -12.12 13.60
N PRO A 351 -5.25 -10.99 14.11
CA PRO A 351 -4.48 -9.74 14.27
C PRO A 351 -3.15 -9.88 15.02
N LEU A 352 -3.12 -10.74 16.05
CA LEU A 352 -1.95 -11.03 16.88
C LEU A 352 -0.69 -11.47 16.10
N LEU A 353 -0.84 -12.03 14.89
CA LEU A 353 0.28 -12.47 14.06
C LEU A 353 0.79 -11.40 13.10
N ALA A 354 0.06 -10.30 12.89
CA ALA A 354 0.39 -9.30 11.86
C ALA A 354 1.77 -8.65 12.09
N GLY A 355 2.09 -8.25 13.33
CA GLY A 355 3.38 -7.66 13.69
C GLY A 355 4.57 -8.61 13.41
N PRO A 356 4.58 -9.83 14.00
CA PRO A 356 5.60 -10.84 13.73
C PRO A 356 5.76 -11.21 12.24
N LEU A 357 4.65 -11.31 11.49
CA LEU A 357 4.70 -11.66 10.06
C LEU A 357 5.25 -10.52 9.22
N THR A 358 4.88 -9.26 9.47
CA THR A 358 5.47 -8.10 8.79
C THR A 358 6.96 -7.95 9.09
N LEU A 359 7.38 -8.14 10.35
CA LEU A 359 8.79 -8.15 10.74
C LEU A 359 9.57 -9.24 9.98
N LEU A 360 9.01 -10.45 9.86
CA LEU A 360 9.63 -11.55 9.13
C LEU A 360 9.72 -11.26 7.61
N ALA A 361 8.65 -10.71 7.01
CA ALA A 361 8.65 -10.33 5.60
C ALA A 361 9.70 -9.26 5.29
N LEU A 362 9.81 -8.22 6.12
CA LEU A 362 10.81 -7.16 6.00
C LEU A 362 12.24 -7.63 6.28
N ALA A 363 12.44 -8.64 7.12
CA ALA A 363 13.75 -9.26 7.32
C ALA A 363 14.17 -10.13 6.10
N LEU A 364 13.21 -10.82 5.46
CA LEU A 364 13.44 -11.66 4.27
C LEU A 364 13.63 -10.83 2.99
N LEU A 365 12.88 -9.75 2.82
CA LEU A 365 12.79 -9.01 1.55
C LEU A 365 14.16 -8.44 1.07
N PRO A 366 15.01 -7.82 1.89
CA PRO A 366 16.36 -7.38 1.48
C PRO A 366 17.29 -8.53 1.09
N LEU A 367 17.14 -9.72 1.72
CA LEU A 367 17.91 -10.92 1.40
C LEU A 367 17.52 -11.48 0.02
N LEU A 368 16.23 -11.47 -0.30
CA LEU A 368 15.71 -11.87 -1.60
C LEU A 368 16.03 -10.85 -2.69
N LEU A 369 15.85 -9.55 -2.41
CA LEU A 369 16.21 -8.45 -3.31
C LEU A 369 17.70 -8.54 -3.71
N THR A 370 18.59 -8.78 -2.74
CA THR A 370 20.03 -8.98 -2.98
C THR A 370 20.33 -10.07 -4.00
N ARG A 371 19.52 -11.15 -4.05
CA ARG A 371 19.62 -12.18 -5.09
C ARG A 371 18.95 -11.77 -6.40
N ALA A 372 17.72 -11.27 -6.35
CA ALA A 372 16.94 -10.95 -7.54
C ALA A 372 17.66 -9.99 -8.50
N VAL A 373 18.47 -9.06 -7.95
CA VAL A 373 19.26 -8.10 -8.72
C VAL A 373 20.73 -8.51 -8.95
N THR A 374 21.15 -9.76 -8.68
CA THR A 374 22.50 -10.18 -9.09
C THR A 374 22.62 -10.16 -10.62
N LEU A 375 23.77 -9.66 -11.07
CA LEU A 375 24.08 -9.55 -12.49
C LEU A 375 24.23 -10.95 -13.08
N ARG A 376 23.35 -11.30 -14.02
CA ARG A 376 23.49 -12.47 -14.90
C ARG A 376 24.28 -12.02 -16.12
N GLU A 377 25.25 -12.81 -16.56
CA GLU A 377 26.10 -12.45 -17.71
C GLU A 377 25.26 -12.34 -18.99
N ALA A 378 25.32 -11.19 -19.67
CA ALA A 378 24.56 -10.92 -20.88
C ALA A 378 25.35 -10.03 -21.85
N GLY A 379 25.38 -10.40 -23.14
CA GLY A 379 26.32 -9.86 -24.11
C GLY A 379 25.91 -8.59 -24.86
N ARG A 380 26.92 -8.01 -25.54
CA ARG A 380 26.91 -6.98 -26.63
C ARG A 380 25.96 -5.79 -26.47
N ARG A 381 26.55 -4.58 -26.37
CA ARG A 381 25.94 -3.22 -26.20
C ARG A 381 24.53 -2.95 -26.76
N ARG A 382 24.10 -3.52 -27.89
CA ARG A 382 22.74 -3.31 -28.45
C ARG A 382 21.61 -3.75 -27.49
N THR A 383 21.90 -4.62 -26.53
CA THR A 383 20.95 -5.06 -25.49
C THR A 383 20.55 -3.95 -24.50
N ALA A 384 21.36 -2.88 -24.34
CA ALA A 384 21.20 -1.93 -23.23
C ALA A 384 19.92 -1.08 -23.27
N LEU A 385 19.54 -0.57 -24.44
CA LEU A 385 18.29 0.19 -24.64
C LEU A 385 17.07 -0.69 -24.32
N LEU A 386 16.99 -1.86 -24.95
CA LEU A 386 15.88 -2.80 -24.79
C LEU A 386 15.76 -3.27 -23.34
N GLY A 387 16.86 -3.68 -22.71
CA GLY A 387 16.84 -4.19 -21.33
C GLY A 387 16.46 -3.14 -20.29
N MET A 388 16.80 -1.86 -20.49
CA MET A 388 16.32 -0.78 -19.61
C MET A 388 14.87 -0.38 -19.90
N THR A 389 14.42 -0.47 -21.15
CA THR A 389 12.99 -0.29 -21.50
C THR A 389 12.13 -1.38 -20.85
N LEU A 390 12.59 -2.64 -20.91
CA LEU A 390 11.92 -3.79 -20.28
C LEU A 390 11.99 -3.73 -18.75
N ALA A 391 13.10 -3.28 -18.16
CA ALA A 391 13.18 -3.02 -16.72
C ALA A 391 12.20 -1.91 -16.29
N GLY A 392 12.07 -0.85 -17.08
CA GLY A 392 11.09 0.22 -16.89
C GLY A 392 9.65 -0.29 -16.91
N LEU A 393 9.25 -0.93 -18.02
CA LEU A 393 7.92 -1.55 -18.16
C LEU A 393 7.63 -2.54 -17.03
N GLY A 394 8.56 -3.45 -16.73
CA GLY A 394 8.38 -4.46 -15.69
C GLY A 394 8.31 -3.89 -14.27
N CYS A 395 9.00 -2.78 -14.00
CA CYS A 395 8.90 -2.07 -12.72
C CYS A 395 7.56 -1.33 -12.59
N GLY A 396 7.19 -0.52 -13.59
CA GLY A 396 5.93 0.21 -13.56
C GLY A 396 4.71 -0.71 -13.56
N LEU A 397 4.60 -1.59 -14.55
CA LEU A 397 3.48 -2.52 -14.66
C LEU A 397 3.51 -3.60 -13.58
N GLY A 398 4.67 -3.95 -13.04
CA GLY A 398 4.80 -4.87 -11.91
C GLY A 398 4.35 -4.28 -10.57
N TYR A 399 4.33 -2.95 -10.43
CA TYR A 399 3.61 -2.30 -9.32
C TYR A 399 2.10 -2.33 -9.58
N VAL A 400 1.65 -1.88 -10.76
CA VAL A 400 0.22 -1.81 -11.13
C VAL A 400 -0.45 -3.19 -11.03
N ALA A 401 0.18 -4.27 -11.50
CA ALA A 401 -0.35 -5.62 -11.46
C ALA A 401 -0.48 -6.22 -10.03
N VAL A 402 0.09 -5.58 -9.01
CA VAL A 402 -0.12 -5.92 -7.60
C VAL A 402 -1.16 -5.00 -6.97
N VAL A 403 -1.02 -3.69 -7.17
CA VAL A 403 -1.74 -2.67 -6.40
C VAL A 403 -3.11 -2.34 -6.98
N LEU A 404 -3.23 -2.21 -8.30
CA LEU A 404 -4.50 -1.87 -8.95
C LEU A 404 -5.57 -2.97 -8.82
N PRO A 405 -5.31 -4.27 -9.10
CA PRO A 405 -6.33 -5.30 -8.95
C PRO A 405 -6.61 -5.67 -7.49
N TYR A 406 -5.76 -5.23 -6.53
CA TYR A 406 -6.09 -5.30 -5.10
C TYR A 406 -7.16 -4.26 -4.73
N GLN A 407 -7.03 -3.01 -5.20
CA GLN A 407 -8.03 -1.94 -5.00
C GLN A 407 -9.32 -2.20 -5.80
N ALA A 408 -9.19 -2.40 -7.11
CA ALA A 408 -10.33 -2.53 -8.03
C ALA A 408 -11.19 -3.78 -7.78
N HIS A 409 -10.80 -4.67 -6.87
CA HIS A 409 -11.62 -5.80 -6.41
C HIS A 409 -12.83 -5.36 -5.57
N TYR A 410 -12.79 -4.18 -4.96
CA TYR A 410 -13.90 -3.66 -4.15
C TYR A 410 -15.01 -3.07 -5.01
N GLU A 411 -14.64 -2.35 -6.07
CA GLU A 411 -15.50 -1.86 -7.15
C GLU A 411 -16.00 -3.00 -8.07
N MET A 412 -15.07 -3.84 -8.54
CA MET A 412 -15.31 -4.89 -9.52
C MET A 412 -14.82 -6.23 -8.97
N PRO A 413 -15.69 -7.00 -8.28
CA PRO A 413 -15.30 -8.24 -7.61
C PRO A 413 -14.73 -9.28 -8.60
N MET A 414 -13.43 -9.53 -8.46
CA MET A 414 -12.69 -10.49 -9.29
C MET A 414 -13.02 -11.94 -8.88
N PRO A 415 -12.90 -12.93 -9.79
CA PRO A 415 -13.13 -14.36 -9.48
C PRO A 415 -12.06 -15.00 -8.56
N VAL A 416 -11.16 -14.20 -7.99
CA VAL A 416 -10.16 -14.60 -7.00
C VAL A 416 -10.09 -13.53 -5.89
N PRO A 417 -9.79 -13.91 -4.63
CA PRO A 417 -9.59 -12.94 -3.55
C PRO A 417 -8.46 -11.95 -3.87
N ASN A 418 -8.66 -10.68 -3.55
CA ASN A 418 -7.68 -9.61 -3.74
C ASN A 418 -6.29 -9.89 -3.12
N ALA A 419 -6.24 -10.64 -2.01
CA ALA A 419 -5.00 -11.09 -1.37
C ALA A 419 -4.06 -11.90 -2.28
N VAL A 420 -4.55 -12.45 -3.40
CA VAL A 420 -3.73 -13.15 -4.40
C VAL A 420 -2.71 -12.20 -5.05
N PHE A 421 -3.04 -10.93 -5.29
CA PHE A 421 -2.17 -10.00 -6.02
C PHE A 421 -0.85 -9.65 -5.29
N PRO A 422 -0.82 -9.26 -4.00
CA PRO A 422 0.43 -9.12 -3.24
C PRO A 422 1.19 -10.44 -3.09
N VAL A 423 0.50 -11.59 -3.00
CA VAL A 423 1.16 -12.91 -2.95
C VAL A 423 1.84 -13.26 -4.28
N LEU A 424 1.24 -12.92 -5.42
CA LEU A 424 1.87 -13.04 -6.74
C LEU A 424 3.06 -12.06 -6.89
N GLY A 425 2.96 -10.84 -6.34
CA GLY A 425 4.07 -9.90 -6.26
C GLY A 425 5.26 -10.48 -5.47
N ALA A 426 5.00 -11.05 -4.29
CA ALA A 426 5.97 -11.77 -3.49
C ALA A 426 6.56 -12.98 -4.24
N ALA A 427 5.75 -13.72 -5.00
CA ALA A 427 6.20 -14.88 -5.77
C ALA A 427 7.11 -14.48 -6.94
N ALA A 428 6.85 -13.34 -7.60
CA ALA A 428 7.74 -12.80 -8.62
C ALA A 428 9.12 -12.43 -8.05
N ILE A 429 9.18 -11.87 -6.83
CA ILE A 429 10.42 -11.57 -6.11
C ILE A 429 11.16 -12.86 -5.75
N GLY A 430 10.44 -13.86 -5.20
CA GLY A 430 10.98 -15.18 -4.88
C GLY A 430 11.56 -15.90 -6.10
N TRP A 431 10.83 -15.90 -7.22
CA TRP A 431 11.26 -16.49 -8.49
C TRP A 431 12.49 -15.79 -9.08
N ALA A 432 12.53 -14.46 -9.05
CA ALA A 432 13.68 -13.67 -9.48
C ALA A 432 14.93 -13.98 -8.63
N ALA A 433 14.75 -14.15 -7.32
CA ALA A 433 15.81 -14.52 -6.38
C ALA A 433 16.26 -15.98 -6.49
N TRP A 434 15.37 -16.93 -6.80
CA TRP A 434 15.69 -18.34 -6.99
C TRP A 434 16.48 -18.57 -8.30
N THR A 435 16.06 -17.94 -9.39
CA THR A 435 16.68 -18.11 -10.72
C THR A 435 18.00 -17.32 -10.90
N ALA A 436 18.52 -16.72 -9.83
CA ALA A 436 19.70 -15.86 -9.83
C ALA A 436 20.93 -16.52 -9.18
N SER A 437 22.11 -16.21 -9.71
CA SER A 437 23.39 -16.69 -9.16
C SER A 437 23.59 -16.22 -7.71
N PRO A 438 24.21 -17.04 -6.84
CA PRO A 438 24.49 -16.65 -5.46
C PRO A 438 25.38 -15.40 -5.44
N PRO A 439 25.06 -14.39 -4.60
CA PRO A 439 25.84 -13.16 -4.52
C PRO A 439 27.23 -13.41 -3.93
N ALA A 440 28.18 -12.56 -4.28
CA ALA A 440 29.46 -12.47 -3.57
C ALA A 440 29.21 -12.15 -2.08
N ARG A 441 30.13 -12.58 -1.20
CA ARG A 441 30.01 -12.32 0.25
C ARG A 441 29.88 -10.82 0.53
N PRO A 442 28.85 -10.37 1.26
CA PRO A 442 28.66 -8.95 1.53
C PRO A 442 29.77 -8.41 2.43
N ALA A 443 30.31 -7.25 2.09
CA ALA A 443 31.10 -6.46 3.02
C ALA A 443 30.23 -6.05 4.22
N ARG A 444 30.76 -6.12 5.45
CA ARG A 444 30.06 -5.65 6.66
C ARG A 444 29.82 -4.14 6.56
N ALA A 445 28.57 -3.71 6.70
CA ALA A 445 28.20 -2.28 6.63
C ALA A 445 27.68 -1.81 8.00
N VAL A 446 28.60 -1.31 8.83
CA VAL A 446 28.25 -0.85 10.20
C VAL A 446 27.40 0.42 10.17
N ALA A 447 27.68 1.37 9.26
CA ALA A 447 26.96 2.64 9.23
C ALA A 447 25.45 2.48 8.96
N PRO A 448 24.95 1.76 7.92
CA PRO A 448 23.51 1.53 7.75
C PRO A 448 22.84 0.83 8.93
N LEU A 449 23.55 -0.08 9.60
CA LEU A 449 23.04 -0.78 10.79
C LEU A 449 22.89 0.17 11.98
N LEU A 450 23.87 1.05 12.23
CA LEU A 450 23.78 2.09 13.26
C LEU A 450 22.70 3.11 12.92
N THR A 451 22.60 3.56 11.66
CA THR A 451 21.54 4.49 11.25
C THR A 451 20.15 3.87 11.43
N ALA A 452 19.94 2.62 11.00
CA ALA A 452 18.67 1.92 11.24
C ALA A 452 18.39 1.74 12.75
N GLY A 453 19.41 1.49 13.58
CA GLY A 453 19.27 1.41 15.03
C GLY A 453 18.91 2.74 15.71
N VAL A 454 19.32 3.88 15.15
CA VAL A 454 18.87 5.21 15.59
C VAL A 454 17.45 5.49 15.12
N LEU A 455 17.12 5.17 13.86
CA LEU A 455 15.77 5.36 13.31
C LEU A 455 14.72 4.45 13.99
N PHE A 456 15.13 3.33 14.57
CA PHE A 456 14.28 2.48 15.42
C PHE A 456 13.76 3.20 16.68
N ALA A 457 14.37 4.31 17.10
CA ALA A 457 13.85 5.14 18.19
C ALA A 457 12.75 6.14 17.76
N MET A 458 12.45 6.26 16.47
CA MET A 458 11.47 7.25 15.97
C MET A 458 9.99 6.91 16.29
N PRO A 459 9.52 5.65 16.24
CA PRO A 459 8.12 5.32 16.58
C PRO A 459 7.67 5.67 18.02
N PRO A 460 8.49 5.51 19.10
CA PRO A 460 8.11 6.01 20.41
C PRO A 460 8.29 7.54 20.54
N LEU A 461 9.19 8.15 19.76
CA LEU A 461 9.38 9.60 19.76
C LEU A 461 8.24 10.36 19.07
N SER A 462 7.58 9.79 18.05
CA SER A 462 6.46 10.48 17.39
C SER A 462 5.29 10.73 18.36
N GLY A 463 4.88 9.72 19.13
CA GLY A 463 3.82 9.88 20.14
C GLY A 463 4.20 10.82 21.30
N ALA A 464 5.50 11.02 21.56
CA ALA A 464 5.99 12.01 22.53
C ALA A 464 6.11 13.44 21.96
N LEU A 465 5.86 13.62 20.67
CA LEU A 465 5.89 14.89 19.94
C LEU A 465 4.51 15.30 19.40
N SER A 466 3.48 14.45 19.56
CA SER A 466 2.09 14.78 19.24
C SER A 466 1.63 16.02 20.02
N PRO A 467 0.80 16.89 19.41
CA PRO A 467 0.17 17.99 20.14
C PRO A 467 -0.76 17.44 21.24
N ALA A 468 -1.03 18.25 22.27
CA ALA A 468 -2.08 17.91 23.23
C ALA A 468 -3.42 17.78 22.49
N PRO A 469 -4.23 16.74 22.76
CA PRO A 469 -5.53 16.60 22.14
C PRO A 469 -6.53 17.64 22.67
N HIS A 470 -7.58 17.86 21.90
CA HIS A 470 -8.73 18.69 22.28
C HIS A 470 -9.96 17.78 22.28
N PRO A 471 -10.43 17.32 23.45
CA PRO A 471 -11.53 16.37 23.53
C PRO A 471 -12.85 16.92 23.00
N LEU A 472 -13.73 16.00 22.59
CA LEU A 472 -15.11 16.36 22.24
C LEU A 472 -15.88 16.80 23.50
N PRO A 473 -16.94 17.61 23.35
CA PRO A 473 -17.84 17.95 24.45
C PRO A 473 -18.39 16.72 25.18
N THR A 474 -18.59 16.84 26.49
CA THR A 474 -19.11 15.77 27.37
C THR A 474 -20.28 16.23 28.26
N ASP A 475 -20.66 17.50 28.15
CA ASP A 475 -21.78 18.14 28.83
C ASP A 475 -23.11 17.79 28.15
N THR A 476 -23.64 16.62 28.51
CA THR A 476 -24.90 16.03 27.98
C THR A 476 -26.08 16.19 28.95
N ALA A 477 -26.22 17.40 29.51
CA ALA A 477 -27.25 17.72 30.48
C ALA A 477 -28.67 17.58 29.91
N ASP A 478 -29.65 17.38 30.80
CA ASP A 478 -31.07 17.23 30.47
C ASP A 478 -31.36 16.09 29.47
N GLY A 479 -30.47 15.08 29.37
CA GLY A 479 -30.62 13.95 28.44
C GLY A 479 -30.36 14.30 26.98
N SER A 480 -29.70 15.43 26.71
CA SER A 480 -29.41 15.93 25.36
C SER A 480 -27.96 15.68 24.94
N TYR A 481 -27.72 15.44 23.66
CA TYR A 481 -26.36 15.41 23.08
C TYR A 481 -26.38 15.81 21.61
N ARG A 482 -25.27 16.35 21.11
CA ARG A 482 -25.14 16.75 19.71
C ARG A 482 -24.41 15.68 18.90
N LEU A 483 -25.04 15.23 17.81
CA LEU A 483 -24.53 14.25 16.87
C LEU A 483 -23.97 14.95 15.63
N LEU A 484 -22.87 14.42 15.08
CA LEU A 484 -22.40 14.65 13.71
C LEU A 484 -22.42 13.32 12.94
N SER A 485 -23.00 13.30 11.74
CA SER A 485 -22.94 12.18 10.80
C SER A 485 -22.34 12.62 9.47
N TRP A 486 -21.32 11.92 8.95
CA TRP A 486 -20.64 12.35 7.73
C TRP A 486 -19.86 11.23 7.02
N ASN A 487 -20.17 10.99 5.74
CA ASN A 487 -19.25 10.31 4.84
C ASN A 487 -18.07 11.24 4.52
N VAL A 488 -16.86 10.88 4.93
CA VAL A 488 -15.68 11.75 4.82
C VAL A 488 -14.86 11.54 3.54
N HIS A 489 -15.31 10.69 2.62
CA HIS A 489 -14.67 10.41 1.32
C HIS A 489 -13.13 10.29 1.45
N TYR A 490 -12.68 9.39 2.32
CA TYR A 490 -11.25 9.14 2.61
C TYR A 490 -10.42 10.34 3.13
N ALA A 491 -11.05 11.45 3.53
CA ALA A 491 -10.45 12.78 3.68
C ALA A 491 -9.76 13.30 2.40
N VAL A 492 -10.34 12.99 1.24
CA VAL A 492 -9.91 13.43 -0.09
C VAL A 492 -10.96 14.38 -0.67
N ASP A 493 -10.58 15.62 -0.98
CA ASP A 493 -11.51 16.57 -1.59
C ASP A 493 -11.75 16.30 -3.09
N ARG A 494 -12.72 17.02 -3.68
CA ARG A 494 -13.07 16.92 -5.12
C ARG A 494 -11.88 17.17 -6.07
N ASP A 495 -10.90 17.96 -5.64
CA ASP A 495 -9.70 18.31 -6.41
C ASP A 495 -8.58 17.27 -6.19
N ALA A 496 -8.89 16.24 -5.39
CA ALA A 496 -8.08 15.09 -5.00
C ALA A 496 -6.87 15.44 -4.11
N GLU A 497 -7.04 16.45 -3.25
CA GLU A 497 -6.12 16.77 -2.15
C GLU A 497 -6.49 15.98 -0.87
N LEU A 498 -5.49 15.47 -0.16
CA LEU A 498 -5.68 14.87 1.18
C LEU A 498 -5.76 15.95 2.26
N VAL A 499 -6.95 16.13 2.83
CA VAL A 499 -7.37 17.27 3.66
C VAL A 499 -7.83 16.89 5.09
N PRO A 500 -7.15 16.00 5.84
CA PRO A 500 -7.61 15.54 7.16
C PRO A 500 -7.76 16.69 8.18
N GLU A 501 -6.96 17.75 8.07
CA GLU A 501 -7.09 18.96 8.91
C GLU A 501 -8.43 19.69 8.71
N GLN A 502 -9.05 19.62 7.53
CA GLN A 502 -10.38 20.16 7.30
C GLN A 502 -11.46 19.28 7.96
N ILE A 503 -11.33 17.95 7.88
CA ILE A 503 -12.21 17.01 8.57
C ILE A 503 -12.21 17.28 10.08
N LEU A 504 -11.03 17.49 10.68
CA LEU A 504 -10.89 17.85 12.10
C LEU A 504 -11.55 19.18 12.46
N SER A 505 -11.43 20.21 11.60
CA SER A 505 -12.06 21.50 11.84
C SER A 505 -13.58 21.30 11.90
N VAL A 506 -14.18 20.72 10.86
CA VAL A 506 -15.63 20.43 10.83
C VAL A 506 -16.08 19.62 12.06
N VAL A 507 -15.33 18.59 12.44
CA VAL A 507 -15.65 17.76 13.62
C VAL A 507 -15.60 18.55 14.94
N ARG A 508 -14.70 19.52 15.10
CA ARG A 508 -14.56 20.35 16.31
C ARG A 508 -15.43 21.61 16.33
N ASP A 509 -15.63 22.21 15.17
CA ASP A 509 -16.41 23.43 14.97
C ASP A 509 -17.92 23.10 15.00
N SER A 510 -18.28 21.86 14.64
CA SER A 510 -19.50 21.23 15.16
C SER A 510 -19.29 20.89 16.64
N GLY A 511 -20.17 21.36 17.53
CA GLY A 511 -20.10 21.03 18.96
C GLY A 511 -20.57 19.60 19.29
N ALA A 512 -20.12 18.58 18.55
CA ALA A 512 -20.65 17.22 18.60
C ALA A 512 -20.01 16.37 19.72
N HIS A 513 -20.84 15.87 20.63
CA HIS A 513 -20.47 14.90 21.68
C HIS A 513 -20.24 13.49 21.11
N VAL A 514 -20.99 13.14 20.06
CA VAL A 514 -20.89 11.85 19.35
C VAL A 514 -20.73 12.13 17.86
N VAL A 515 -19.76 11.48 17.23
CA VAL A 515 -19.42 11.69 15.82
C VAL A 515 -19.40 10.34 15.11
N VAL A 516 -20.25 10.16 14.10
CA VAL A 516 -20.29 8.96 13.27
C VAL A 516 -19.78 9.25 11.87
N LEU A 517 -18.71 8.57 11.47
CA LEU A 517 -18.08 8.77 10.17
C LEU A 517 -18.15 7.51 9.31
N GLN A 518 -18.37 7.70 8.02
CA GLN A 518 -18.29 6.68 6.98
C GLN A 518 -17.09 6.94 6.07
N GLU A 519 -16.60 5.89 5.40
CA GLU A 519 -15.41 5.95 4.52
C GLU A 519 -14.10 6.37 5.19
N VAL A 520 -13.89 5.99 6.45
CA VAL A 520 -12.66 6.32 7.18
C VAL A 520 -11.53 5.37 6.77
N PRO A 521 -10.41 5.86 6.18
CA PRO A 521 -9.32 5.03 5.70
C PRO A 521 -8.30 4.74 6.80
N ARG A 522 -7.69 3.56 6.74
CA ARG A 522 -6.67 3.06 7.67
C ARG A 522 -5.43 2.51 6.96
N GLY A 523 -4.93 3.23 5.96
CA GLY A 523 -3.80 2.80 5.11
C GLY A 523 -4.21 2.41 3.70
N TRP A 524 -5.47 2.64 3.32
CA TRP A 524 -6.00 2.41 1.99
C TRP A 524 -5.24 3.23 0.93
N PRO A 525 -4.89 2.67 -0.25
CA PRO A 525 -4.07 3.36 -1.23
C PRO A 525 -4.66 4.65 -1.81
N VAL A 526 -5.99 4.72 -2.01
CA VAL A 526 -6.66 5.93 -2.54
C VAL A 526 -6.54 7.10 -1.57
N ALA A 527 -6.55 6.84 -0.26
CA ALA A 527 -6.24 7.79 0.80
C ALA A 527 -4.74 8.12 0.95
N GLY A 528 -3.92 7.81 -0.06
CA GLY A 528 -2.46 7.94 -0.03
C GLY A 528 -1.75 7.09 1.03
N GLY A 529 -2.44 6.11 1.65
CA GLY A 529 -1.91 5.36 2.80
C GLY A 529 -2.04 6.07 4.15
N THR A 530 -2.85 7.12 4.25
CA THR A 530 -3.20 7.81 5.51
C THR A 530 -4.09 6.90 6.39
N ASP A 531 -4.00 7.05 7.71
CA ASP A 531 -4.87 6.39 8.69
C ASP A 531 -5.62 7.46 9.49
N LEU A 532 -6.76 7.89 8.92
CA LEU A 532 -7.57 9.00 9.41
C LEU A 532 -8.14 8.71 10.81
N LEU A 533 -8.46 7.44 11.10
CA LEU A 533 -8.96 7.05 12.41
C LEU A 533 -7.96 7.42 13.51
N ALA A 534 -6.75 6.84 13.47
CA ALA A 534 -5.76 7.13 14.50
C ALA A 534 -5.25 8.59 14.46
N TRP A 535 -5.33 9.24 13.29
CA TRP A 535 -5.05 10.66 13.15
C TRP A 535 -6.07 11.54 13.91
N LEU A 536 -7.36 11.15 13.93
CA LEU A 536 -8.44 11.76 14.72
C LEU A 536 -8.36 11.37 16.21
N GLU A 537 -8.19 10.08 16.53
CA GLU A 537 -8.01 9.58 17.91
C GLU A 537 -6.92 10.39 18.65
N ASN A 538 -5.73 10.51 18.04
CA ASN A 538 -4.59 11.27 18.57
C ASN A 538 -4.85 12.78 18.79
N ARG A 539 -5.94 13.34 18.21
CA ARG A 539 -6.27 14.78 18.23
C ARG A 539 -7.50 15.12 19.05
N LEU A 540 -8.33 14.12 19.35
CA LEU A 540 -9.62 14.28 20.00
C LEU A 540 -9.74 13.45 21.30
N ASP A 541 -8.77 12.63 21.68
CA ASP A 541 -8.81 11.81 22.92
C ASP A 541 -10.15 11.08 23.09
N VAL A 542 -10.58 10.44 22.00
CA VAL A 542 -11.89 9.79 21.85
C VAL A 542 -11.77 8.27 21.95
N THR A 543 -12.79 7.64 22.51
CA THR A 543 -13.05 6.21 22.30
C THR A 543 -13.59 6.02 20.89
N ALA A 544 -13.06 5.02 20.17
CA ALA A 544 -13.45 4.70 18.81
C ALA A 544 -14.05 3.29 18.69
N VAL A 545 -15.28 3.19 18.16
CA VAL A 545 -15.91 1.90 17.83
C VAL A 545 -15.78 1.65 16.33
N TRP A 546 -14.78 0.84 15.96
CA TRP A 546 -14.39 0.59 14.57
C TRP A 546 -15.20 -0.54 13.91
N ALA A 547 -15.81 -0.26 12.76
CA ALA A 547 -16.51 -1.22 11.90
C ALA A 547 -15.80 -1.39 10.55
N PRO A 548 -14.84 -2.32 10.43
CA PRO A 548 -14.11 -2.53 9.18
C PRO A 548 -15.05 -2.94 8.04
N ALA A 549 -14.91 -2.29 6.90
CA ALA A 549 -15.60 -2.59 5.65
C ALA A 549 -14.56 -2.92 4.56
N ALA A 550 -14.99 -3.65 3.53
CA ALA A 550 -14.18 -4.15 2.41
C ALA A 550 -13.07 -5.16 2.81
N ASP A 551 -12.09 -4.72 3.60
CA ASP A 551 -11.15 -5.55 4.35
C ASP A 551 -10.96 -5.02 5.81
N ARG A 552 -9.78 -4.59 6.23
CA ARG A 552 -9.54 -3.88 7.51
C ARG A 552 -9.06 -2.43 7.31
N GLN A 553 -8.85 -2.01 6.06
CA GLN A 553 -8.15 -0.79 5.69
C GLN A 553 -9.09 0.41 5.46
N PHE A 554 -10.39 0.21 5.63
CA PHE A 554 -11.50 1.15 5.40
C PHE A 554 -12.69 0.71 6.27
N GLY A 555 -13.65 1.60 6.52
CA GLY A 555 -14.80 1.29 7.35
C GLY A 555 -15.53 2.50 7.93
N ASN A 556 -16.45 2.20 8.83
CA ASN A 556 -17.24 3.18 9.57
C ASN A 556 -16.75 3.26 11.01
N VAL A 557 -16.96 4.38 11.69
CA VAL A 557 -16.56 4.56 13.10
C VAL A 557 -17.52 5.46 13.87
N ILE A 558 -17.69 5.15 15.16
CA ILE A 558 -18.29 6.05 16.16
C ILE A 558 -17.15 6.58 17.02
N LEU A 559 -17.05 7.90 17.18
CA LEU A 559 -16.08 8.59 18.04
C LEU A 559 -16.82 9.37 19.12
N THR A 560 -16.39 9.26 20.37
CA THR A 560 -16.90 10.08 21.48
C THR A 560 -15.89 10.19 22.62
N SER A 561 -15.93 11.29 23.38
CA SER A 561 -15.22 11.44 24.66
C SER A 561 -16.10 11.10 25.88
N LEU A 562 -17.35 10.67 25.65
CA LEU A 562 -18.26 10.12 26.67
C LEU A 562 -17.90 8.65 27.01
N PRO A 563 -18.36 8.12 28.16
CA PRO A 563 -18.16 6.71 28.50
C PRO A 563 -18.95 5.80 27.53
N VAL A 564 -18.26 4.83 26.91
CA VAL A 564 -18.89 3.76 26.13
C VAL A 564 -19.05 2.53 27.04
N THR A 565 -20.30 2.14 27.33
CA THR A 565 -20.62 1.03 28.24
C THR A 565 -20.52 -0.32 27.55
N GLU A 566 -21.16 -0.44 26.38
CA GLU A 566 -21.10 -1.59 25.49
C GLU A 566 -20.87 -1.14 24.04
N SER A 567 -20.22 -1.98 23.23
CA SER A 567 -20.08 -1.71 21.79
C SER A 567 -19.74 -2.96 20.98
N HIS A 568 -20.17 -2.97 19.72
CA HIS A 568 -19.81 -4.02 18.75
C HIS A 568 -19.80 -3.48 17.33
N SER A 569 -19.15 -4.23 16.43
CA SER A 569 -19.29 -4.03 14.99
C SER A 569 -19.50 -5.36 14.28
N ARG A 570 -20.25 -5.33 13.19
CA ARG A 570 -20.63 -6.54 12.42
C ARG A 570 -20.60 -6.25 10.93
N SER A 571 -20.20 -7.27 10.15
CA SER A 571 -20.32 -7.24 8.70
C SER A 571 -21.78 -7.42 8.27
N LEU A 572 -22.20 -6.61 7.31
CA LEU A 572 -23.49 -6.74 6.64
C LEU A 572 -23.43 -7.82 5.54
N PRO A 573 -24.56 -8.47 5.20
CA PRO A 573 -24.61 -9.39 4.08
C PRO A 573 -24.20 -8.72 2.76
N ARG A 574 -23.31 -9.34 1.98
CA ARG A 574 -22.93 -8.81 0.66
C ARG A 574 -24.08 -8.88 -0.33
N SER A 575 -24.89 -9.95 -0.30
CA SER A 575 -26.15 -10.11 -1.06
C SER A 575 -26.15 -9.80 -2.57
N GLY A 576 -24.97 -9.76 -3.21
CA GLY A 576 -24.77 -9.38 -4.61
C GLY A 576 -23.86 -8.16 -4.78
N GLY A 577 -23.76 -7.31 -3.75
CA GLY A 577 -22.92 -6.12 -3.69
C GLY A 577 -21.42 -6.38 -3.88
N THR A 578 -20.79 -5.40 -4.53
CA THR A 578 -19.38 -5.39 -4.94
C THR A 578 -18.43 -5.41 -3.75
N MET A 579 -18.68 -4.55 -2.76
CA MET A 579 -17.86 -4.37 -1.56
C MET A 579 -18.43 -5.14 -0.35
N GLY A 580 -17.62 -5.37 0.69
CA GLY A 580 -18.10 -5.82 1.99
C GLY A 580 -18.55 -4.62 2.83
N ARG A 581 -19.81 -4.59 3.30
CA ARG A 581 -20.33 -3.49 4.14
C ARG A 581 -20.37 -3.89 5.62
N SER A 582 -20.52 -2.92 6.52
CA SER A 582 -20.50 -3.12 7.98
C SER A 582 -21.27 -2.03 8.73
N TYR A 583 -21.58 -2.30 9.99
CA TYR A 583 -22.03 -1.28 10.95
C TYR A 583 -21.28 -1.40 12.28
N ALA A 584 -21.20 -0.29 13.01
CA ALA A 584 -20.82 -0.23 14.42
C ALA A 584 -22.02 0.23 15.26
N VAL A 585 -22.07 -0.23 16.51
CA VAL A 585 -23.04 0.16 17.54
C VAL A 585 -22.27 0.49 18.81
N ALA A 586 -22.64 1.58 19.48
CA ALA A 586 -22.12 1.98 20.77
C ALA A 586 -23.28 2.33 21.70
N GLU A 587 -23.23 1.84 22.93
CA GLU A 587 -24.03 2.34 24.04
C GLU A 587 -23.18 3.32 24.84
N ILE A 588 -23.71 4.53 25.03
CA ILE A 588 -22.97 5.70 25.50
C ILE A 588 -23.69 6.28 26.71
N GLU A 589 -22.96 6.47 27.81
CA GLU A 589 -23.47 7.09 29.04
C GLU A 589 -23.56 8.62 28.87
N LEU A 590 -24.73 9.18 29.17
CA LEU A 590 -25.02 10.61 29.20
C LEU A 590 -25.03 11.12 30.66
N ALA A 591 -25.33 12.39 30.86
CA ALA A 591 -25.56 12.92 32.21
C ALA A 591 -26.72 12.19 32.94
N ASP A 592 -26.73 12.32 34.27
CA ASP A 592 -27.78 11.82 35.18
C ASP A 592 -28.07 10.30 35.11
N GLY A 593 -27.18 9.53 34.48
CA GLY A 593 -27.27 8.06 34.36
C GLY A 593 -28.17 7.59 33.21
N LEU A 594 -28.48 8.48 32.27
CA LEU A 594 -29.14 8.14 31.01
C LEU A 594 -28.14 7.47 30.05
N THR A 595 -28.65 6.67 29.11
CA THR A 595 -27.84 6.01 28.07
C THR A 595 -28.48 6.15 26.70
N THR A 596 -27.65 6.35 25.67
CA THR A 596 -28.07 6.38 24.26
C THR A 596 -27.37 5.28 23.47
N ARG A 597 -28.10 4.65 22.53
CA ARG A 597 -27.54 3.64 21.62
C ARG A 597 -27.42 4.21 20.22
N VAL A 598 -26.19 4.43 19.77
CA VAL A 598 -25.89 5.04 18.47
C VAL A 598 -25.30 3.99 17.54
N ALA A 599 -25.76 3.95 16.29
CA ALA A 599 -25.21 3.09 15.25
C ALA A 599 -24.81 3.86 13.99
N THR A 600 -23.72 3.41 13.36
CA THR A 600 -23.19 3.96 12.11
C THR A 600 -23.15 2.90 11.02
N THR A 601 -23.58 3.25 9.81
CA THR A 601 -23.58 2.35 8.64
C THR A 601 -23.17 3.08 7.36
N HIS A 602 -22.69 2.32 6.37
CA HIS A 602 -22.61 2.74 4.97
C HIS A 602 -23.07 1.56 4.10
N LEU A 603 -24.31 1.62 3.62
CA LEU A 603 -24.97 0.59 2.82
C LEU A 603 -24.40 0.49 1.40
N GLN A 604 -24.81 -0.53 0.64
CA GLN A 604 -24.27 -0.77 -0.71
C GLN A 604 -24.68 0.32 -1.74
N HIS A 605 -23.66 0.90 -2.38
CA HIS A 605 -23.77 1.78 -3.55
C HIS A 605 -24.25 1.03 -4.81
N ASP A 606 -24.48 1.78 -5.90
CA ASP A 606 -25.12 1.37 -7.15
C ASP A 606 -26.65 1.16 -7.06
N ASP A 607 -27.26 0.75 -8.18
CA ASP A 607 -28.64 0.27 -8.25
C ASP A 607 -28.76 -1.13 -7.62
N ALA A 608 -28.54 -1.17 -6.30
CA ALA A 608 -28.39 -2.36 -5.49
C ALA A 608 -29.48 -2.49 -4.40
N ARG A 609 -30.69 -1.98 -4.70
CA ARG A 609 -31.86 -1.95 -3.78
C ARG A 609 -32.07 -3.25 -3.00
N ASP A 610 -32.13 -4.40 -3.67
CA ASP A 610 -32.37 -5.69 -3.00
C ASP A 610 -31.20 -6.09 -2.07
N THR A 611 -29.97 -5.65 -2.36
CA THR A 611 -28.84 -5.77 -1.43
C THR A 611 -29.06 -4.86 -0.22
N ARG A 612 -29.38 -3.57 -0.42
CA ARG A 612 -29.64 -2.63 0.67
C ARG A 612 -30.77 -3.09 1.59
N LEU A 613 -31.87 -3.62 1.06
CA LEU A 613 -32.99 -4.15 1.86
C LEU A 613 -32.57 -5.32 2.76
N VAL A 614 -31.72 -6.24 2.28
CA VAL A 614 -31.19 -7.34 3.12
C VAL A 614 -30.19 -6.84 4.17
N GLN A 615 -29.43 -5.78 3.85
CA GLN A 615 -28.52 -5.13 4.79
C GLN A 615 -29.30 -4.38 5.89
N LEU A 616 -30.32 -3.59 5.52
CA LEU A 616 -31.25 -2.92 6.43
C LEU A 616 -31.96 -3.92 7.35
N GLY A 617 -32.49 -5.02 6.81
CA GLY A 617 -33.09 -6.08 7.62
C GLY A 617 -32.13 -6.70 8.65
N THR A 618 -30.82 -6.64 8.41
CA THR A 618 -29.79 -7.09 9.38
C THR A 618 -29.43 -6.02 10.41
N LEU A 619 -29.47 -4.73 10.03
CA LEU A 619 -29.22 -3.59 10.93
C LEU A 619 -30.42 -3.36 11.88
N LEU A 620 -31.63 -3.28 11.33
CA LEU A 620 -32.87 -3.02 12.08
C LEU A 620 -33.18 -4.17 13.06
N ALA A 621 -32.86 -5.42 12.71
CA ALA A 621 -33.01 -6.55 13.62
C ALA A 621 -32.13 -6.46 14.87
N ASP A 622 -31.01 -5.73 14.81
CA ASP A 622 -30.10 -5.53 15.95
C ASP A 622 -30.47 -4.30 16.82
N HIS A 623 -31.56 -3.62 16.49
CA HIS A 623 -32.06 -2.42 17.19
C HIS A 623 -33.58 -2.50 17.49
N ARG A 624 -34.22 -3.63 17.20
CA ARG A 624 -35.68 -3.78 17.12
C ARG A 624 -36.44 -3.64 18.45
N GLU A 625 -35.73 -3.72 19.58
CA GLU A 625 -36.31 -3.73 20.93
C GLU A 625 -35.77 -2.58 21.79
N GLU A 626 -35.02 -1.65 21.19
CA GLU A 626 -34.31 -0.56 21.88
C GLU A 626 -35.17 0.72 21.95
N PRO A 627 -35.57 1.20 23.15
CA PRO A 627 -36.51 2.32 23.26
C PRO A 627 -35.93 3.66 22.81
N PHE A 628 -34.63 3.88 23.01
CA PHE A 628 -33.89 5.09 22.60
C PHE A 628 -32.64 4.70 21.81
N SER A 629 -32.77 4.69 20.49
CA SER A 629 -31.71 4.32 19.55
C SER A 629 -31.67 5.29 18.38
N VAL A 630 -30.45 5.62 17.92
CA VAL A 630 -30.19 6.50 16.78
C VAL A 630 -29.38 5.74 15.73
N LEU A 631 -29.89 5.70 14.49
CA LEU A 631 -29.21 5.14 13.33
C LEU A 631 -28.79 6.27 12.40
N ALA A 632 -27.52 6.30 12.00
CA ALA A 632 -27.01 7.38 11.15
C ALA A 632 -25.95 6.91 10.14
N GLY A 633 -25.77 7.71 9.09
CA GLY A 633 -24.75 7.51 8.05
C GLY A 633 -25.32 7.47 6.63
N ASP A 634 -24.56 6.87 5.73
CA ASP A 634 -24.88 6.81 4.30
C ASP A 634 -25.73 5.56 3.99
N PHE A 635 -26.96 5.78 3.56
CA PHE A 635 -27.90 4.71 3.21
C PHE A 635 -27.92 4.43 1.70
N ASN A 636 -27.26 5.26 0.86
CA ASN A 636 -27.29 5.19 -0.61
C ASN A 636 -28.75 5.09 -1.16
N ALA A 637 -29.69 5.78 -0.50
CA ALA A 637 -31.12 5.67 -0.75
C ALA A 637 -31.84 7.01 -0.52
N GLU A 638 -32.69 7.40 -1.47
CA GLU A 638 -33.39 8.70 -1.50
C GLU A 638 -34.74 8.68 -0.77
N PRO A 639 -35.32 9.85 -0.41
CA PRO A 639 -36.66 9.94 0.18
C PRO A 639 -37.73 9.27 -0.69
N GLY A 640 -38.62 8.49 -0.08
CA GLY A 640 -39.65 7.73 -0.79
C GLY A 640 -39.15 6.52 -1.60
N SER A 641 -37.89 6.12 -1.40
CA SER A 641 -37.41 4.78 -1.78
C SER A 641 -37.84 3.74 -0.73
N THR A 642 -38.08 2.50 -1.16
CA THR A 642 -38.53 1.44 -0.24
C THR A 642 -37.49 1.07 0.81
N GLU A 643 -36.20 1.32 0.54
CA GLU A 643 -35.15 1.28 1.55
C GLU A 643 -35.44 2.22 2.74
N ILE A 644 -35.88 3.46 2.47
CA ILE A 644 -36.25 4.43 3.50
C ILE A 644 -37.64 4.10 4.09
N ASP A 645 -38.62 3.70 3.26
CA ASP A 645 -39.93 3.22 3.75
C ASP A 645 -39.75 2.09 4.79
N THR A 646 -38.82 1.17 4.56
CA THR A 646 -38.51 0.04 5.46
C THR A 646 -37.96 0.48 6.82
N VAL A 647 -37.29 1.63 6.89
CA VAL A 647 -36.79 2.22 8.14
C VAL A 647 -37.93 2.91 8.89
N LEU A 648 -38.79 3.65 8.18
CA LEU A 648 -39.96 4.32 8.76
C LEU A 648 -41.01 3.31 9.27
N ASP A 649 -41.31 2.26 8.50
CA ASP A 649 -42.18 1.13 8.90
C ASP A 649 -41.64 0.35 10.11
N ALA A 650 -40.34 0.45 10.40
CA ALA A 650 -39.72 -0.13 11.59
C ALA A 650 -39.85 0.75 12.86
N GLY A 651 -40.51 1.91 12.77
CA GLY A 651 -40.75 2.82 13.89
C GLY A 651 -39.70 3.91 14.08
N PHE A 652 -38.80 4.11 13.12
CA PHE A 652 -37.82 5.20 13.14
C PHE A 652 -38.37 6.48 12.49
N ARG A 653 -37.94 7.63 12.99
CA ARG A 653 -38.32 8.99 12.52
C ARG A 653 -37.07 9.71 12.03
N SER A 654 -37.13 10.46 10.91
CA SER A 654 -35.94 11.16 10.40
C SER A 654 -35.76 12.52 11.05
N ALA A 655 -34.56 12.77 11.57
CA ALA A 655 -34.20 14.02 12.20
C ALA A 655 -34.31 15.24 11.27
N GLN A 656 -34.01 15.06 9.99
CA GLN A 656 -34.10 16.10 8.97
C GLN A 656 -35.56 16.49 8.65
N ASP A 657 -36.48 15.53 8.70
CA ASP A 657 -37.90 15.77 8.42
C ASP A 657 -38.64 16.37 9.62
N GLU A 658 -38.17 16.15 10.84
CA GLU A 658 -38.77 16.70 12.07
C GLU A 658 -38.17 18.03 12.52
N ALA A 659 -36.86 18.24 12.32
CA ALA A 659 -36.12 19.37 12.89
C ALA A 659 -35.26 20.18 11.89
N GLY A 660 -35.33 19.86 10.59
CA GLY A 660 -34.50 20.45 9.54
C GLY A 660 -35.29 20.91 8.31
N ASP A 661 -34.62 20.90 7.15
CA ASP A 661 -35.23 21.12 5.83
C ASP A 661 -35.34 19.77 5.08
N PRO A 662 -36.55 19.22 4.86
CA PRO A 662 -36.74 17.96 4.14
C PRO A 662 -36.19 17.96 2.71
N ASP A 663 -36.19 19.12 2.04
CA ASP A 663 -35.79 19.27 0.63
C ASP A 663 -34.27 19.49 0.47
N ALA A 664 -33.51 19.62 1.58
CA ALA A 664 -32.07 19.83 1.53
C ALA A 664 -31.29 18.57 1.16
N PHE A 665 -30.52 18.66 0.06
CA PHE A 665 -29.63 17.59 -0.40
C PHE A 665 -28.36 17.47 0.44
N THR A 666 -27.83 16.26 0.51
CA THR A 666 -26.62 15.89 1.28
C THR A 666 -25.43 15.58 0.38
N ALA A 667 -25.65 15.20 -0.88
CA ALA A 667 -24.59 14.90 -1.84
C ALA A 667 -24.99 15.26 -3.30
N PRO A 668 -24.02 15.49 -4.21
CA PRO A 668 -22.64 15.83 -3.91
C PRO A 668 -22.50 17.32 -3.51
N THR A 669 -21.61 17.67 -2.59
CA THR A 669 -21.45 19.03 -2.02
C THR A 669 -21.24 20.15 -3.04
N HIS A 670 -20.74 19.83 -4.24
CA HIS A 670 -20.42 20.80 -5.28
C HIS A 670 -21.54 21.04 -6.32
N ASP A 671 -22.54 20.16 -6.38
CA ASP A 671 -23.75 20.29 -7.22
C ASP A 671 -24.88 19.45 -6.58
N PRO A 672 -25.42 19.87 -5.41
CA PRO A 672 -26.24 19.00 -4.56
C PRO A 672 -27.53 18.55 -5.25
N ALA A 673 -27.75 17.23 -5.31
CA ALA A 673 -28.80 16.61 -6.11
C ALA A 673 -29.50 15.42 -5.43
N HIS A 674 -28.91 14.89 -4.35
CA HIS A 674 -29.33 13.66 -3.67
C HIS A 674 -29.36 13.85 -2.15
N ARG A 675 -30.35 13.24 -1.48
CA ARG A 675 -30.41 13.11 -0.02
C ARG A 675 -30.26 11.61 0.32
N ILE A 676 -29.04 11.20 0.61
CA ILE A 676 -28.66 9.78 0.83
C ILE A 676 -27.94 9.54 2.16
N ASP A 677 -27.53 10.61 2.84
CA ASP A 677 -27.08 10.59 4.23
C ASP A 677 -28.29 10.83 5.14
N TRP A 678 -28.41 10.05 6.21
CA TRP A 678 -29.57 10.09 7.09
C TRP A 678 -29.18 10.08 8.57
N VAL A 679 -30.06 10.66 9.38
CA VAL A 679 -30.12 10.45 10.83
C VAL A 679 -31.56 10.07 11.17
N PHE A 680 -31.73 8.98 11.91
CA PHE A 680 -33.00 8.37 12.31
C PHE A 680 -33.02 8.09 13.81
N GLY A 681 -34.15 8.29 14.48
CA GLY A 681 -34.36 7.99 15.90
C GLY A 681 -35.59 7.14 16.16
N SER A 682 -35.57 6.32 17.21
CA SER A 682 -36.75 5.59 17.69
C SER A 682 -37.79 6.51 18.35
N GLU A 683 -38.94 5.96 18.78
CA GLU A 683 -40.04 6.73 19.40
C GLU A 683 -39.62 7.57 20.64
N GLY A 684 -38.59 7.12 21.38
CA GLY A 684 -38.02 7.82 22.53
C GLY A 684 -37.00 8.91 22.21
N ALA A 685 -36.62 9.11 20.94
CA ALA A 685 -35.64 10.11 20.51
C ALA A 685 -36.31 11.30 19.82
N ASP A 686 -36.18 12.51 20.37
CA ASP A 686 -36.54 13.77 19.71
C ASP A 686 -35.31 14.50 19.15
N PHE A 687 -35.56 15.46 18.25
CA PHE A 687 -34.54 16.16 17.49
C PHE A 687 -34.75 17.68 17.50
N GLU A 688 -33.66 18.43 17.65
CA GLU A 688 -33.60 19.89 17.50
C GLU A 688 -32.33 20.30 16.71
N GLU A 689 -32.30 21.52 16.19
CA GLU A 689 -31.13 22.13 15.53
C GLU A 689 -30.53 21.34 14.33
N PHE A 690 -31.32 20.56 13.60
CA PHE A 690 -30.81 19.81 12.44
C PHE A 690 -30.26 20.78 11.38
N THR A 691 -28.99 20.60 11.00
CA THR A 691 -28.27 21.45 10.06
C THR A 691 -27.39 20.61 9.13
N VAL A 692 -27.60 20.75 7.82
CA VAL A 692 -26.63 20.34 6.79
C VAL A 692 -25.53 21.41 6.71
N LEU A 693 -24.27 21.03 6.95
CA LEU A 693 -23.15 21.99 6.93
C LEU A 693 -22.57 22.14 5.52
N ASP A 694 -22.14 23.36 5.18
CA ASP A 694 -21.33 23.62 3.98
C ASP A 694 -19.87 23.18 4.25
N SER A 695 -19.34 22.31 3.38
CA SER A 695 -17.99 21.77 3.48
C SER A 695 -17.50 21.28 2.11
N THR A 696 -16.27 21.64 1.74
CA THR A 696 -15.62 21.15 0.52
C THR A 696 -14.64 19.98 0.78
N ALA A 697 -14.56 19.50 2.02
CA ALA A 697 -13.55 18.52 2.45
C ALA A 697 -13.93 17.04 2.17
N SER A 698 -15.17 16.83 1.72
CA SER A 698 -15.75 15.58 1.23
C SER A 698 -16.72 15.93 0.09
N ASP A 699 -17.11 14.96 -0.72
CA ASP A 699 -18.23 15.10 -1.65
C ASP A 699 -19.61 14.88 -0.99
N HIS A 700 -19.67 14.36 0.24
CA HIS A 700 -20.87 14.39 1.09
C HIS A 700 -20.85 15.56 2.10
N ALA A 701 -22.02 16.10 2.43
CA ALA A 701 -22.18 17.17 3.41
C ALA A 701 -22.26 16.62 4.85
N PRO A 702 -21.60 17.24 5.85
CA PRO A 702 -21.73 16.83 7.24
C PRO A 702 -23.10 17.21 7.81
N LEU A 703 -23.82 16.25 8.39
CA LEU A 703 -25.11 16.44 9.05
C LEU A 703 -24.91 16.62 10.54
N THR A 704 -25.47 17.66 11.14
CA THR A 704 -25.48 17.83 12.60
C THR A 704 -26.88 17.97 13.16
N VAL A 705 -27.12 17.44 14.36
CA VAL A 705 -28.40 17.54 15.06
C VAL A 705 -28.21 17.42 16.57
N THR A 706 -29.07 18.07 17.35
CA THR A 706 -29.18 17.87 18.80
C THR A 706 -30.26 16.81 19.05
N VAL A 707 -29.87 15.69 19.67
CA VAL A 707 -30.75 14.56 20.03
C VAL A 707 -31.16 14.70 21.50
N ILE A 708 -32.42 14.46 21.80
CA ILE A 708 -32.99 14.56 23.15
C ILE A 708 -33.67 13.23 23.52
N GLN A 709 -33.35 12.71 24.71
CA GLN A 709 -34.01 11.54 25.29
C GLN A 709 -35.30 11.93 26.03
N ARG A 710 -36.41 11.23 25.77
CA ARG A 710 -37.72 11.42 26.43
C ARG A 710 -37.89 10.65 27.74
#